data_AF-A0A536I2J1-F1
#
_entry.id   AF-A0A536I2J1-F1
#
_cell.length_a   1.000
_cell.length_b   1.000
_cell.length_c   1.000
_cell.angle_alpha   90.00
_cell.angle_beta   90.00
_cell.angle_gamma   90.00
#
_symmetry.space_group_name_H-M   'P 1'
#
loop_
_entity.id
_entity.type
_entity.pdbx_description
1 polymer ?
#
loop_
_entity_poly.entity_id
_entity_poly.type
_entity_poly.pdbx_seq_one_letter_code
_entity_poly.pdbx_strand_id
1 'polypeptide(L)'
;MKVGPVLRRAIARVTALALLPASIAGITAISASAKPAADPGCLTGPVKHVIYLVFDNTHFMRDNPSVPSDLEQMPHLLNFLTSNGTLMTNDHTILISHTAGGILSSLTGLYPDRQGQTVSNNYFYFDPAHNPQFSTSFKYWTDLVDDSTGTRDPLPNMVFDGQKNTPAPWVPFTRAGCDFGGVSTANIELENIGTGPFGDMSEAFGTGSPEWTDAVVSNAAPSGTPLRAKAFTDYVGIAIHCANGGGICTSNATNTTNSRPDKLPDEPGGYLGYQALYGAKYVDPAITGGNACVNDTEGQPVTDPFGRCGFPGFDGALAKNTLGYVAQMQEAGVPVTYAYISDAHDNHMSSFPAPFNPNFPRASGPGEADYKAQLKAYDDAFAAFFDRLASDGIDKSNTLFVVTADEGDHYAGGAGISQPDGSLAYAHTNCSWTTTPACPSNQIGEVNYNIKAKLPAGTPTFSVHRDSAPAFWVNGQPARTDPTLRKMERDVGALNAIDPYVSSSPTPIFLRLADTVGEKALHMVNTDSARTPSFTAFGNPDYFVTDVNPSCGSNPCIDYHFAWSHGDIQPEIATNWLGLVGPGVKNLGIDSQTWTDHTNVRSTTLALAGLRDDYVNDGRVLIEAIETKALPQSLIAHRATLLRLGDAYEQVNAAFGQFGTDLLIASTRALNSTDETQYESIESSISDLTGQRDNLAAQIRAALNAAAFDDQAINEQQAKAWIAQAKSLLDQASALAAG
;
A
#
# COMPACT_ATOMS: atom_id res chain seq x y z
N MET A 1 -60.31 -18.42 31.72
CA MET A 1 -60.72 -19.46 32.69
C MET A 1 -59.52 -19.77 33.57
N LYS A 2 -59.61 -19.36 34.86
CA LYS A 2 -59.57 -20.23 36.06
C LYS A 2 -58.13 -20.65 36.45
N VAL A 3 -57.55 -20.39 37.63
CA VAL A 3 -58.00 -19.94 38.96
C VAL A 3 -56.75 -19.37 39.70
N GLY A 4 -56.89 -18.37 40.59
CA GLY A 4 -55.87 -17.96 41.60
C GLY A 4 -55.74 -19.01 42.73
N PRO A 5 -55.49 -18.69 44.03
CA PRO A 5 -55.31 -17.40 44.74
C PRO A 5 -54.08 -17.45 45.72
N VAL A 6 -53.67 -16.49 46.58
CA VAL A 6 -54.21 -16.02 47.90
C VAL A 6 -53.07 -15.15 48.51
N LEU A 7 -53.23 -13.85 48.80
CA LEU A 7 -53.62 -13.24 50.10
C LEU A 7 -52.57 -13.45 51.24
N ARG A 8 -51.98 -12.44 51.89
CA ARG A 8 -52.56 -11.52 52.89
C ARG A 8 -51.49 -10.49 53.33
N ARG A 9 -51.77 -9.18 53.28
CA ARG A 9 -52.20 -8.27 54.40
C ARG A 9 -51.08 -7.89 55.40
N ALA A 10 -51.00 -6.69 55.98
CA ALA A 10 -51.64 -5.37 55.79
C ALA A 10 -51.12 -4.41 56.90
N ILE A 11 -51.55 -3.13 56.83
CA ILE A 11 -51.66 -2.12 57.93
C ILE A 11 -50.35 -1.36 58.21
N ALA A 12 -50.25 -0.02 58.30
CA ALA A 12 -51.15 1.10 58.58
C ALA A 12 -50.40 2.41 58.21
N ARG A 13 -51.00 3.45 57.62
CA ARG A 13 -51.74 4.58 58.25
C ARG A 13 -50.98 5.92 58.16
N VAL A 14 -51.79 6.94 57.81
CA VAL A 14 -51.76 8.34 58.29
C VAL A 14 -50.95 9.36 57.47
N THR A 15 -51.73 10.04 56.64
CA THR A 15 -51.75 11.48 56.30
C THR A 15 -51.09 12.45 57.28
N ALA A 16 -50.26 13.37 56.77
CA ALA A 16 -50.41 14.82 56.98
C ALA A 16 -49.44 15.64 56.09
N LEU A 17 -50.02 16.58 55.34
CA LEU A 17 -49.42 17.69 54.57
C LEU A 17 -48.55 18.61 55.44
N ALA A 18 -47.49 19.18 54.85
CA ALA A 18 -47.24 20.64 54.86
C ALA A 18 -46.03 21.07 54.00
N LEU A 19 -46.33 21.90 53.00
CA LEU A 19 -45.64 23.15 52.58
C LEU A 19 -44.17 23.12 52.11
N LEU A 20 -44.02 23.49 50.83
CA LEU A 20 -42.81 23.99 50.13
C LEU A 20 -42.15 25.18 50.85
N PRO A 21 -40.83 25.36 50.66
CA PRO A 21 -40.40 26.49 49.82
C PRO A 21 -39.22 26.21 48.87
N ALA A 22 -39.30 26.83 47.69
CA ALA A 22 -38.22 27.32 46.83
C ALA A 22 -36.95 26.45 46.64
N SER A 23 -36.91 25.69 45.54
CA SER A 23 -35.68 25.07 45.02
C SER A 23 -34.83 26.12 44.29
N ILE A 24 -33.67 26.43 44.85
CA ILE A 24 -32.59 27.13 44.17
C ILE A 24 -32.03 26.20 43.09
N ALA A 25 -31.98 26.69 41.85
CA ALA A 25 -31.31 26.03 40.74
C ALA A 25 -29.81 25.92 41.03
N GLY A 26 -29.37 24.72 41.39
CA GLY A 26 -27.95 24.35 41.38
C GLY A 26 -27.55 23.99 39.96
N ILE A 27 -26.94 24.93 39.24
CA ILE A 27 -26.18 24.64 38.02
C ILE A 27 -24.93 23.88 38.48
N THR A 28 -24.96 22.56 38.37
CA THR A 28 -23.73 21.76 38.37
C THR A 28 -23.03 22.02 37.04
N ALA A 29 -22.05 22.92 37.06
CA ALA A 29 -21.08 23.02 36.00
C ALA A 29 -20.38 21.67 35.87
N ILE A 30 -20.69 20.95 34.79
CA ILE A 30 -19.88 19.82 34.35
C ILE A 30 -18.58 20.45 33.88
N SER A 31 -17.55 20.42 34.71
CA SER A 31 -16.20 20.72 34.28
C SER A 31 -15.84 19.69 33.23
N ALA A 32 -15.90 20.07 31.96
CA ALA A 32 -15.21 19.36 30.90
C ALA A 32 -13.74 19.30 31.31
N SER A 33 -13.26 18.12 31.69
CA SER A 33 -11.83 17.90 31.80
C SER A 33 -11.23 18.28 30.45
N ALA A 34 -10.39 19.30 30.43
CA ALA A 34 -9.63 19.65 29.25
C ALA A 34 -8.90 18.38 28.79
N LYS A 35 -9.12 18.00 27.52
CA LYS A 35 -8.28 17.01 26.84
C LYS A 35 -6.82 17.44 27.05
N PRO A 36 -5.86 16.52 27.32
CA PRO A 36 -4.46 16.87 27.23
C PRO A 36 -4.24 17.46 25.83
N ALA A 37 -3.82 18.72 25.75
CA ALA A 37 -3.39 19.27 24.49
C ALA A 37 -2.19 18.43 24.02
N ALA A 38 -2.19 18.07 22.72
CA ALA A 38 -0.99 17.54 22.07
C ALA A 38 0.20 18.45 22.44
N ASP A 39 1.32 17.86 22.84
CA ASP A 39 2.51 18.64 23.18
C ASP A 39 2.88 19.51 21.96
N PRO A 40 2.91 20.86 22.05
CA PRO A 40 2.97 21.72 20.86
C PRO A 40 4.28 21.69 20.05
N GLY A 41 5.14 20.67 20.21
CA GLY A 41 6.56 20.75 19.87
C GLY A 41 7.23 19.55 19.22
N CYS A 42 6.52 18.45 18.88
CA CYS A 42 7.19 17.27 18.31
C CYS A 42 7.55 17.42 16.81
N LEU A 43 6.80 18.25 16.07
CA LEU A 43 7.13 18.68 14.71
C LEU A 43 7.66 20.11 14.71
N THR A 44 8.56 20.42 13.77
CA THR A 44 9.20 21.74 13.72
C THR A 44 8.50 22.71 12.76
N GLY A 45 8.66 24.00 13.00
CA GLY A 45 8.11 25.04 12.13
C GLY A 45 6.57 25.13 12.16
N PRO A 46 5.93 25.48 11.04
CA PRO A 46 4.48 25.69 10.95
C PRO A 46 3.66 24.40 10.86
N VAL A 47 4.28 23.26 10.52
CA VAL A 47 3.61 21.95 10.52
C VAL A 47 3.39 21.50 11.97
N LYS A 48 2.16 21.10 12.27
CA LYS A 48 1.69 20.59 13.57
C LYS A 48 1.05 19.22 13.45
N HIS A 49 0.54 18.90 12.26
CA HIS A 49 -0.06 17.61 11.95
C HIS A 49 0.47 17.09 10.63
N VAL A 50 0.58 15.77 10.50
CA VAL A 50 0.84 15.07 9.24
C VAL A 50 -0.29 14.08 9.01
N ILE A 51 -0.96 14.21 7.87
CA ILE A 51 -2.00 13.30 7.42
C ILE A 51 -1.54 12.72 6.08
N TYR A 52 -1.13 11.46 6.10
CA TYR A 52 -0.77 10.70 4.92
C TYR A 52 -1.94 9.77 4.56
N LEU A 53 -2.44 9.90 3.34
CA LEU A 53 -3.50 9.07 2.78
C LEU A 53 -2.96 8.37 1.54
N VAL A 54 -3.12 7.06 1.49
CA VAL A 54 -2.86 6.26 0.29
C VAL A 54 -4.14 5.58 -0.14
N PHE A 55 -4.47 5.67 -1.41
CA PHE A 55 -5.55 4.91 -2.01
C PHE A 55 -5.01 3.62 -2.61
N ASP A 56 -5.82 2.56 -2.60
CA ASP A 56 -5.66 1.43 -3.51
C ASP A 56 -6.08 1.87 -4.92
N ASN A 57 -5.16 1.76 -5.88
CA ASN A 57 -5.44 1.77 -7.32
C ASN A 57 -6.33 2.95 -7.84
N THR A 58 -6.27 4.13 -7.21
CA THR A 58 -7.16 5.26 -7.57
C THR A 58 -6.55 6.13 -8.65
N HIS A 59 -7.31 6.38 -9.72
CA HIS A 59 -6.76 6.98 -10.94
C HIS A 59 -6.96 8.50 -11.05
N PHE A 60 -5.87 9.20 -11.40
CA PHE A 60 -5.96 10.53 -12.00
C PHE A 60 -6.26 10.45 -13.51
N MET A 61 -5.71 9.44 -14.19
CA MET A 61 -5.94 9.19 -15.62
C MET A 61 -7.34 8.63 -15.86
N ARG A 62 -7.86 8.79 -17.07
CA ARG A 62 -9.19 8.27 -17.44
C ARG A 62 -9.03 6.92 -18.13
N ASP A 63 -9.58 5.86 -17.54
CA ASP A 63 -9.59 4.50 -18.12
C ASP A 63 -10.44 4.42 -19.38
N ASN A 64 -11.56 5.15 -19.36
CA ASN A 64 -12.40 5.38 -20.52
C ASN A 64 -12.38 6.89 -20.85
N PRO A 65 -11.95 7.31 -22.04
CA PRO A 65 -11.87 8.74 -22.40
C PRO A 65 -13.19 9.51 -22.23
N SER A 66 -14.33 8.81 -22.27
CA SER A 66 -15.67 9.39 -22.13
C SER A 66 -16.18 9.44 -20.68
N VAL A 67 -15.47 8.84 -19.73
CA VAL A 67 -15.79 8.83 -18.30
C VAL A 67 -14.74 9.69 -17.57
N PRO A 68 -15.12 10.58 -16.65
CA PRO A 68 -14.14 11.28 -15.83
C PRO A 68 -13.32 10.30 -14.97
N SER A 69 -12.08 10.63 -14.63
CA SER A 69 -11.25 9.78 -13.75
C SER A 69 -11.78 9.76 -12.32
N ASP A 70 -11.24 8.90 -11.47
CA ASP A 70 -11.66 8.82 -10.07
C ASP A 70 -11.54 10.15 -9.35
N LEU A 71 -10.38 10.81 -9.49
CA LEU A 71 -10.18 12.13 -8.88
C LEU A 71 -11.11 13.20 -9.47
N GLU A 72 -11.43 13.16 -10.77
CA GLU A 72 -12.41 14.09 -11.35
C GLU A 72 -13.84 13.86 -10.81
N GLN A 73 -14.14 12.64 -10.35
CA GLN A 73 -15.40 12.28 -9.70
C GLN A 73 -15.39 12.50 -8.19
N MET A 74 -14.23 12.83 -7.61
CA MET A 74 -14.04 13.30 -6.22
C MET A 74 -13.63 14.79 -6.15
N PRO A 75 -14.46 15.72 -6.63
CA PRO A 75 -14.10 17.13 -6.74
C PRO A 75 -13.71 17.80 -5.42
N HIS A 76 -14.18 17.38 -4.24
CA HIS A 76 -13.76 17.98 -2.97
C HIS A 76 -12.28 17.68 -2.69
N LEU A 77 -11.82 16.46 -2.94
CA LEU A 77 -10.41 16.10 -2.84
C LEU A 77 -9.59 16.78 -3.94
N LEU A 78 -9.98 16.63 -5.21
CA LEU A 78 -9.23 17.19 -6.33
C LEU A 78 -9.09 18.72 -6.23
N ASN A 79 -10.17 19.44 -5.88
CA ASN A 79 -10.10 20.88 -5.69
C ASN A 79 -9.26 21.24 -4.45
N PHE A 80 -9.31 20.45 -3.38
CA PHE A 80 -8.46 20.68 -2.22
C PHE A 80 -6.97 20.60 -2.59
N LEU A 81 -6.56 19.55 -3.32
CA LEU A 81 -5.18 19.37 -3.75
C LEU A 81 -4.73 20.49 -4.71
N THR A 82 -5.53 20.76 -5.74
CA THR A 82 -5.16 21.70 -6.82
C THR A 82 -5.32 23.17 -6.44
N SER A 83 -6.17 23.52 -5.47
CA SER A 83 -6.36 24.92 -5.06
C SER A 83 -5.45 25.34 -3.91
N ASN A 84 -4.86 24.37 -3.18
CA ASN A 84 -4.11 24.65 -1.95
C ASN A 84 -2.66 24.17 -1.97
N GLY A 85 -2.26 23.43 -3.00
CA GLY A 85 -0.93 22.84 -3.05
C GLY A 85 -0.52 22.43 -4.46
N THR A 86 0.15 21.29 -4.56
CA THR A 86 0.64 20.75 -5.83
C THR A 86 0.16 19.31 -5.97
N LEU A 87 -0.49 19.01 -7.09
CA LEU A 87 -0.84 17.66 -7.53
C LEU A 87 0.11 17.28 -8.67
N MET A 88 1.09 16.43 -8.39
CA MET A 88 2.05 15.91 -9.37
C MET A 88 1.45 14.68 -10.03
N THR A 89 1.26 14.68 -11.35
CA THR A 89 0.55 13.61 -12.07
C THR A 89 1.46 12.75 -12.94
N ASN A 90 2.76 12.85 -12.68
CA ASN A 90 3.84 12.11 -13.35
C ASN A 90 4.72 11.48 -12.26
N ASP A 91 4.05 10.99 -11.21
CA ASP A 91 4.64 10.14 -10.17
C ASP A 91 4.61 8.69 -10.66
N HIS A 92 5.52 7.84 -10.21
CA HIS A 92 5.62 6.46 -10.66
C HIS A 92 5.73 5.51 -9.47
N THR A 93 5.17 4.32 -9.62
CA THR A 93 5.28 3.26 -8.60
C THR A 93 6.59 2.46 -8.78
N ILE A 94 6.71 1.33 -8.07
CA ILE A 94 7.84 0.40 -8.13
C ILE A 94 7.50 -0.81 -9.03
N LEU A 95 8.46 -1.72 -9.24
CA LEU A 95 8.22 -3.02 -9.89
C LEU A 95 8.55 -4.18 -8.93
N ILE A 96 7.73 -5.23 -8.83
CA ILE A 96 6.37 -5.38 -9.39
C ILE A 96 5.42 -4.49 -8.59
N SER A 97 4.64 -3.65 -9.28
CA SER A 97 3.72 -2.74 -8.60
C SER A 97 2.63 -3.54 -7.91
N HIS A 98 2.52 -3.42 -6.60
CA HIS A 98 1.34 -3.91 -5.88
C HIS A 98 1.12 -3.06 -4.64
N THR A 99 -0.12 -3.04 -4.13
CA THR A 99 -0.51 -2.42 -2.86
C THR A 99 0.59 -2.42 -1.79
N ALA A 100 1.10 -3.58 -1.37
CA ALA A 100 2.15 -3.68 -0.35
C ALA A 100 3.46 -3.00 -0.81
N GLY A 101 3.98 -3.35 -1.98
CA GLY A 101 5.27 -2.82 -2.46
C GLY A 101 5.24 -1.30 -2.68
N GLY A 102 4.15 -0.79 -3.26
CA GLY A 102 3.91 0.63 -3.51
C GLY A 102 3.79 1.45 -2.22
N ILE A 103 2.93 1.01 -1.29
CA ILE A 103 2.80 1.61 0.03
C ILE A 103 4.15 1.62 0.74
N LEU A 104 4.81 0.47 0.87
CA LEU A 104 6.05 0.33 1.64
C LEU A 104 7.19 1.20 1.07
N SER A 105 7.25 1.37 -0.25
CA SER A 105 8.24 2.25 -0.89
C SER A 105 7.96 3.72 -0.56
N SER A 106 6.70 4.13 -0.51
CA SER A 106 6.29 5.48 -0.07
C SER A 106 6.53 5.72 1.42
N LEU A 107 6.35 4.70 2.27
CA LEU A 107 6.58 4.79 3.71
C LEU A 107 8.05 4.86 4.08
N THR A 108 8.90 4.09 3.39
CA THR A 108 10.33 3.94 3.73
C THR A 108 11.24 4.82 2.88
N GLY A 109 10.78 5.29 1.73
CA GLY A 109 11.64 5.96 0.77
C GLY A 109 12.72 5.04 0.19
N LEU A 110 12.48 3.72 0.18
CA LEU A 110 13.40 2.69 -0.30
C LEU A 110 12.77 1.92 -1.46
N TYR A 111 13.59 1.49 -2.42
CA TYR A 111 13.14 0.55 -3.45
C TYR A 111 13.01 -0.88 -2.92
N PRO A 112 12.28 -1.77 -3.63
CA PRO A 112 11.98 -3.12 -3.17
C PRO A 112 13.16 -4.00 -2.77
N ASP A 113 14.30 -3.85 -3.44
CA ASP A 113 15.55 -4.52 -3.11
C ASP A 113 16.10 -4.15 -1.73
N ARG A 114 15.78 -2.94 -1.24
CA ARG A 114 16.23 -2.44 0.06
C ARG A 114 15.16 -2.57 1.15
N GLN A 115 13.86 -2.46 0.85
CA GLN A 115 12.81 -2.70 1.87
C GLN A 115 12.42 -4.18 2.04
N GLY A 116 12.73 -5.03 1.06
CA GLY A 116 12.64 -6.49 1.16
C GLY A 116 11.49 -7.14 0.40
N GLN A 117 10.46 -6.39 -0.02
CA GLN A 117 9.31 -6.90 -0.79
C GLN A 117 9.49 -6.71 -2.30
N THR A 118 10.35 -7.53 -2.93
CA THR A 118 10.68 -7.46 -4.36
C THR A 118 9.63 -8.05 -5.31
N VAL A 119 8.75 -8.89 -4.76
CA VAL A 119 7.51 -9.34 -5.39
C VAL A 119 6.44 -9.18 -4.32
N SER A 120 5.38 -8.46 -4.66
CA SER A 120 4.22 -8.18 -3.81
C SER A 120 2.96 -8.60 -4.58
N ASN A 121 1.79 -8.74 -3.99
CA ASN A 121 1.42 -8.72 -2.56
C ASN A 121 1.79 -10.02 -1.81
N ASN A 122 2.39 -10.98 -2.51
CA ASN A 122 2.88 -12.23 -1.95
C ASN A 122 4.05 -12.72 -2.81
N TYR A 123 4.85 -13.63 -2.27
CA TYR A 123 6.02 -14.15 -2.98
C TYR A 123 6.32 -15.59 -2.57
N PHE A 124 7.23 -16.21 -3.31
CA PHE A 124 7.85 -17.46 -2.88
C PHE A 124 9.30 -17.24 -2.49
N TYR A 125 9.85 -18.16 -1.72
CA TYR A 125 11.27 -18.26 -1.40
C TYR A 125 11.71 -19.71 -1.48
N PHE A 126 12.99 -19.95 -1.72
CA PHE A 126 13.57 -21.29 -1.74
C PHE A 126 13.93 -21.75 -0.33
N ASP A 127 13.42 -22.91 0.08
CA ASP A 127 13.91 -23.57 1.28
C ASP A 127 15.34 -24.12 1.09
N PRO A 128 16.04 -24.60 2.14
CA PRO A 128 17.39 -25.16 2.01
C PRO A 128 17.51 -26.39 1.08
N ALA A 129 16.39 -27.01 0.69
CA ALA A 129 16.33 -28.07 -0.30
C ALA A 129 15.95 -27.55 -1.70
N HIS A 130 15.95 -26.22 -1.88
CA HIS A 130 15.60 -25.46 -3.08
C HIS A 130 14.19 -25.74 -3.60
N ASN A 131 13.23 -25.97 -2.69
CA ASN A 131 11.82 -26.02 -3.04
C ASN A 131 11.15 -24.67 -2.73
N PRO A 132 10.30 -24.15 -3.62
CA PRO A 132 9.55 -22.92 -3.34
C PRO A 132 8.59 -23.09 -2.15
N GLN A 133 8.59 -22.12 -1.25
CA GLN A 133 7.68 -21.96 -0.12
C GLN A 133 7.01 -20.60 -0.23
N PHE A 134 5.74 -20.51 0.17
CA PHE A 134 4.95 -19.29 0.05
C PHE A 134 5.14 -18.37 1.26
N SER A 135 5.12 -17.06 1.05
CA SER A 135 4.92 -16.06 2.09
C SER A 135 4.06 -14.89 1.58
N THR A 136 3.25 -14.31 2.47
CA THR A 136 2.54 -13.04 2.20
C THR A 136 3.43 -11.83 2.49
N SER A 137 3.20 -10.71 1.80
CA SER A 137 3.81 -9.41 2.11
C SER A 137 3.13 -8.72 3.31
N PHE A 138 1.83 -8.97 3.51
CA PHE A 138 1.00 -8.35 4.56
C PHE A 138 1.20 -9.03 5.93
N LYS A 139 2.12 -8.49 6.73
CA LYS A 139 2.43 -8.90 8.11
C LYS A 139 2.82 -7.69 8.94
N TYR A 140 2.82 -7.82 10.26
CA TYR A 140 3.36 -6.75 11.09
C TYR A 140 4.85 -6.48 10.78
N TRP A 141 5.30 -5.24 10.96
CA TRP A 141 6.61 -4.73 10.52
C TRP A 141 7.82 -5.58 10.89
N THR A 142 7.77 -6.30 12.02
CA THR A 142 8.87 -7.12 12.55
C THR A 142 8.69 -8.61 12.34
N ASP A 143 7.60 -9.04 11.71
CA ASP A 143 7.30 -10.44 11.54
C ASP A 143 8.25 -11.08 10.52
N LEU A 144 8.49 -12.38 10.71
CA LEU A 144 9.33 -13.16 9.80
C LEU A 144 8.51 -13.65 8.60
N VAL A 145 9.20 -14.24 7.63
CA VAL A 145 8.56 -14.97 6.53
C VAL A 145 7.68 -16.13 7.04
N ASP A 146 6.77 -16.63 6.19
CA ASP A 146 5.82 -17.69 6.58
C ASP A 146 6.51 -19.05 6.72
N ASP A 147 7.26 -19.20 7.81
CA ASP A 147 7.99 -20.40 8.15
C ASP A 147 7.58 -20.93 9.52
N SER A 148 6.71 -21.95 9.52
CA SER A 148 6.28 -22.59 10.77
C SER A 148 7.41 -23.30 11.53
N THR A 149 8.56 -23.56 10.90
CA THR A 149 9.70 -24.23 11.55
C THR A 149 10.79 -23.26 12.01
N GLY A 150 10.82 -22.04 11.46
CA GLY A 150 11.86 -21.04 11.72
C GLY A 150 13.27 -21.46 11.26
N THR A 151 13.34 -22.38 10.29
CA THR A 151 14.60 -22.96 9.79
C THR A 151 14.73 -22.93 8.27
N ARG A 152 13.67 -22.57 7.55
CA ARG A 152 13.63 -22.48 6.08
C ARG A 152 14.12 -21.11 5.63
N ASP A 153 13.60 -20.05 6.23
CA ASP A 153 14.13 -18.69 6.11
C ASP A 153 13.91 -17.99 7.47
N PRO A 154 14.99 -17.69 8.23
CA PRO A 154 14.91 -17.05 9.53
C PRO A 154 14.92 -15.51 9.46
N LEU A 155 14.95 -14.92 8.26
CA LEU A 155 15.08 -13.48 8.08
C LEU A 155 13.72 -12.78 8.20
N PRO A 156 13.71 -11.47 8.56
CA PRO A 156 12.48 -10.69 8.60
C PRO A 156 11.76 -10.66 7.25
N ASN A 157 10.44 -10.51 7.27
CA ASN A 157 9.68 -10.28 6.03
C ASN A 157 10.18 -9.01 5.34
N MET A 158 10.29 -7.91 6.09
CA MET A 158 10.86 -6.63 5.65
C MET A 158 12.39 -6.61 5.72
N VAL A 159 13.07 -7.46 4.94
CA VAL A 159 14.54 -7.61 4.99
C VAL A 159 15.28 -6.43 4.34
N PHE A 160 16.17 -5.80 5.11
CA PHE A 160 16.97 -4.63 4.75
C PHE A 160 18.47 -4.97 4.61
N ASP A 161 19.26 -3.99 4.18
CA ASP A 161 20.73 -4.06 4.09
C ASP A 161 21.36 -4.75 5.30
N GLY A 162 22.16 -5.79 5.04
CA GLY A 162 22.79 -6.59 6.09
C GLY A 162 21.89 -7.65 6.71
N GLN A 163 20.77 -8.00 6.06
CA GLN A 163 19.81 -9.02 6.47
C GLN A 163 19.15 -8.72 7.83
N LYS A 164 18.87 -7.44 8.07
CA LYS A 164 18.18 -6.93 9.26
C LYS A 164 16.73 -6.55 8.95
N ASN A 165 15.93 -6.28 9.97
CA ASN A 165 14.62 -5.67 9.72
C ASN A 165 14.77 -4.23 9.18
N THR A 166 13.91 -3.86 8.23
CA THR A 166 13.82 -2.49 7.72
C THR A 166 13.47 -1.52 8.84
N PRO A 167 14.15 -0.35 8.94
CA PRO A 167 13.82 0.66 9.92
C PRO A 167 12.36 1.14 9.77
N ALA A 168 11.67 1.33 10.88
CA ALA A 168 10.23 1.57 10.84
C ALA A 168 9.86 3.03 10.55
N PRO A 169 8.81 3.30 9.75
CA PRO A 169 8.49 4.65 9.25
C PRO A 169 8.00 5.60 10.35
N TRP A 170 7.46 5.06 11.46
CA TRP A 170 6.98 5.85 12.59
C TRP A 170 8.11 6.37 13.49
N VAL A 171 9.31 5.79 13.40
CA VAL A 171 10.40 6.02 14.37
C VAL A 171 10.87 7.48 14.43
N PRO A 172 11.08 8.20 13.31
CA PRO A 172 11.43 9.62 13.39
C PRO A 172 10.39 10.47 14.12
N PHE A 173 9.11 10.11 14.00
CA PHE A 173 8.03 10.84 14.67
C PHE A 173 7.96 10.50 16.16
N THR A 174 8.01 9.22 16.53
CA THR A 174 7.91 8.81 17.94
C THR A 174 9.13 9.23 18.75
N ARG A 175 10.33 9.20 18.15
CA ARG A 175 11.56 9.77 18.75
C ARG A 175 11.45 11.27 18.96
N ALA A 176 10.80 12.00 18.05
CA ALA A 176 10.57 13.42 18.17
C ALA A 176 9.45 13.78 19.18
N GLY A 177 8.74 12.78 19.70
CA GLY A 177 7.69 12.97 20.71
C GLY A 177 6.27 12.99 20.14
N CYS A 178 6.07 12.61 18.87
CA CYS A 178 4.75 12.49 18.27
C CYS A 178 4.20 11.06 18.41
N ASP A 179 2.96 10.92 18.88
CA ASP A 179 2.22 9.68 18.66
C ASP A 179 1.93 9.53 17.17
N PHE A 180 2.00 8.30 16.67
CA PHE A 180 1.82 7.94 15.27
C PHE A 180 0.68 6.91 15.16
N GLY A 181 -0.35 7.22 14.37
CA GLY A 181 -1.49 6.35 14.11
C GLY A 181 -1.43 5.68 12.74
N GLY A 182 -1.71 4.38 12.71
CA GLY A 182 -1.88 3.58 11.49
C GLY A 182 -3.34 3.15 11.32
N VAL A 183 -3.85 3.28 10.10
CA VAL A 183 -5.21 2.89 9.71
C VAL A 183 -5.16 2.16 8.38
N SER A 184 -5.17 0.83 8.43
CA SER A 184 -5.26 -0.10 7.28
C SER A 184 -4.11 0.01 6.26
N THR A 185 -3.00 0.64 6.63
CA THR A 185 -1.80 0.85 5.83
C THR A 185 -0.78 -0.27 6.05
N ALA A 186 -0.25 -0.80 4.94
CA ALA A 186 0.64 -1.96 4.92
C ALA A 186 1.73 -1.96 6.02
N ASN A 187 1.68 -3.01 6.84
CA ASN A 187 2.66 -3.50 7.81
C ASN A 187 2.93 -2.57 9.02
N ILE A 188 2.32 -1.39 9.09
CA ILE A 188 2.45 -0.50 10.26
C ILE A 188 1.41 -0.80 11.36
N GLU A 189 0.50 -1.73 11.11
CA GLU A 189 -0.32 -2.36 12.13
C GLU A 189 -0.34 -3.88 11.92
N LEU A 190 -1.06 -4.61 12.79
CA LEU A 190 -1.27 -6.03 12.58
C LEU A 190 -2.13 -6.21 11.32
N GLU A 191 -1.71 -7.13 10.46
CA GLU A 191 -2.26 -7.40 9.13
C GLU A 191 -3.13 -8.67 9.14
N ASN A 192 -2.86 -9.57 10.07
CA ASN A 192 -3.57 -10.83 10.17
C ASN A 192 -3.72 -11.31 11.63
N ILE A 193 -4.49 -12.40 11.79
CA ILE A 193 -4.72 -13.04 13.09
C ILE A 193 -3.87 -14.29 13.28
N GLY A 194 -2.66 -14.30 12.72
CA GLY A 194 -1.72 -15.41 12.75
C GLY A 194 -1.32 -15.78 14.17
N THR A 195 -1.50 -17.06 14.52
CA THR A 195 -1.17 -17.60 15.86
C THR A 195 0.00 -18.58 15.82
N GLY A 196 0.70 -18.68 14.70
CA GLY A 196 1.95 -19.45 14.57
C GLY A 196 3.11 -18.82 15.35
N PRO A 197 4.30 -19.44 15.37
CA PRO A 197 5.46 -18.92 16.11
C PRO A 197 5.85 -17.48 15.78
N PHE A 198 5.61 -17.03 14.53
CA PHE A 198 5.95 -15.71 14.02
C PHE A 198 4.72 -14.97 13.46
N GLY A 199 3.51 -15.34 13.90
CA GLY A 199 2.30 -14.63 13.48
C GLY A 199 2.08 -13.39 14.33
N ASP A 200 1.44 -12.38 13.74
CA ASP A 200 1.15 -11.07 14.33
C ASP A 200 0.66 -11.16 15.79
N MET A 201 -0.29 -12.05 16.07
CA MET A 201 -0.87 -12.19 17.40
C MET A 201 0.12 -12.76 18.42
N SER A 202 1.01 -13.65 17.98
CA SER A 202 2.06 -14.23 18.81
C SER A 202 3.14 -13.20 19.12
N GLU A 203 3.55 -12.39 18.15
CA GLU A 203 4.61 -11.39 18.33
C GLU A 203 4.15 -10.18 19.14
N ALA A 204 2.95 -9.66 18.86
CA ALA A 204 2.39 -8.48 19.52
C ALA A 204 1.91 -8.78 20.95
N PHE A 205 1.20 -9.89 21.17
CA PHE A 205 0.55 -10.19 22.46
C PHE A 205 1.16 -11.36 23.23
N GLY A 206 1.90 -12.24 22.57
CA GLY A 206 2.46 -13.46 23.15
C GLY A 206 1.49 -14.64 23.13
N THR A 207 2.04 -15.83 22.86
CA THR A 207 1.30 -17.10 22.86
C THR A 207 0.59 -17.35 24.19
N GLY A 208 -0.71 -17.66 24.12
CA GLY A 208 -1.55 -17.94 25.29
C GLY A 208 -2.10 -16.70 25.99
N SER A 209 -1.84 -15.50 25.48
CA SER A 209 -2.56 -14.29 25.88
C SER A 209 -4.06 -14.39 25.57
N PRO A 210 -4.92 -13.58 26.20
CA PRO A 210 -6.35 -13.50 25.85
C PRO A 210 -6.58 -13.16 24.37
N GLU A 211 -5.80 -12.23 23.81
CA GLU A 211 -5.87 -11.80 22.41
C GLU A 211 -5.50 -12.92 21.46
N TRP A 212 -4.40 -13.62 21.75
CA TRP A 212 -3.98 -14.79 20.99
C TRP A 212 -5.02 -15.92 21.05
N THR A 213 -5.64 -16.13 22.22
CA THR A 213 -6.70 -17.14 22.39
C THR A 213 -7.95 -16.79 21.59
N ASP A 214 -8.34 -15.51 21.56
CA ASP A 214 -9.43 -15.01 20.71
C ASP A 214 -9.14 -15.28 19.22
N ALA A 215 -7.89 -15.07 18.78
CA ALA A 215 -7.46 -15.35 17.42
C ALA A 215 -7.50 -16.86 17.09
N VAL A 216 -7.09 -17.74 18.01
CA VAL A 216 -7.23 -19.20 17.82
C VAL A 216 -8.69 -19.60 17.63
N VAL A 217 -9.59 -19.08 18.45
CA VAL A 217 -11.03 -19.35 18.32
C VAL A 217 -11.56 -18.84 16.99
N SER A 218 -11.15 -17.65 16.56
CA SER A 218 -11.55 -17.06 15.29
C SER A 218 -11.04 -17.88 14.10
N ASN A 219 -9.76 -18.29 14.12
CA ASN A 219 -9.14 -19.15 13.10
C ASN A 219 -9.82 -20.53 12.97
N ALA A 220 -10.40 -21.06 14.06
CA ALA A 220 -11.12 -22.33 14.05
C ALA A 220 -12.59 -22.20 13.61
N ALA A 221 -13.17 -21.01 13.65
CA ALA A 221 -14.57 -20.78 13.29
C ALA A 221 -14.80 -20.85 11.76
N PRO A 222 -15.99 -21.21 11.26
CA PRO A 222 -16.24 -21.22 9.81
C PRO A 222 -16.11 -19.83 9.17
N SER A 223 -15.61 -19.77 7.93
CA SER A 223 -15.54 -18.51 7.16
C SER A 223 -16.93 -17.86 7.02
N GLY A 224 -16.95 -16.51 6.93
CA GLY A 224 -18.19 -15.74 6.81
C GLY A 224 -19.12 -15.82 8.02
N THR A 225 -18.56 -15.99 9.23
CA THR A 225 -19.32 -15.98 10.49
C THR A 225 -18.84 -14.89 11.45
N PRO A 226 -19.71 -14.37 12.34
CA PRO A 226 -19.29 -13.38 13.35
C PRO A 226 -18.14 -13.88 14.25
N LEU A 227 -18.10 -15.18 14.53
CA LEU A 227 -17.04 -15.76 15.36
C LEU A 227 -15.69 -15.78 14.62
N ARG A 228 -15.69 -16.01 13.31
CA ARG A 228 -14.48 -15.91 12.47
C ARG A 228 -13.99 -14.47 12.35
N ALA A 229 -14.90 -13.51 12.22
CA ALA A 229 -14.58 -12.09 12.07
C ALA A 229 -13.99 -11.48 13.34
N LYS A 230 -14.42 -11.95 14.52
CA LYS A 230 -14.18 -11.31 15.82
C LYS A 230 -12.74 -10.84 16.04
N ALA A 231 -11.74 -11.72 15.95
CA ALA A 231 -10.35 -11.33 16.22
C ALA A 231 -9.79 -10.38 15.16
N PHE A 232 -10.24 -10.53 13.90
CA PHE A 232 -9.82 -9.65 12.81
C PHE A 232 -10.31 -8.22 13.07
N THR A 233 -11.60 -8.05 13.36
CA THR A 233 -12.19 -6.75 13.73
C THR A 233 -11.58 -6.13 14.99
N ASP A 234 -11.21 -6.96 15.97
CA ASP A 234 -10.68 -6.48 17.25
C ASP A 234 -9.21 -6.04 17.17
N TYR A 235 -8.36 -6.73 16.38
CA TYR A 235 -6.91 -6.66 16.51
C TYR A 235 -6.14 -6.21 15.26
N VAL A 236 -6.75 -6.29 14.07
CA VAL A 236 -6.10 -6.00 12.78
C VAL A 236 -6.42 -4.56 12.32
N GLY A 237 -5.57 -3.98 11.48
CA GLY A 237 -5.91 -2.83 10.65
C GLY A 237 -5.89 -1.46 11.34
N ILE A 238 -5.64 -1.40 12.65
CA ILE A 238 -5.57 -0.14 13.42
C ILE A 238 -4.46 -0.23 14.46
N ALA A 239 -3.57 0.77 14.52
CA ALA A 239 -2.57 0.87 15.59
C ALA A 239 -2.26 2.31 15.99
N ILE A 240 -1.70 2.49 17.19
CA ILE A 240 -1.00 3.71 17.58
C ILE A 240 0.37 3.32 18.15
N HIS A 241 1.44 3.82 17.53
CA HIS A 241 2.81 3.78 18.04
C HIS A 241 3.06 5.05 18.85
N CYS A 242 3.30 4.90 20.14
CA CYS A 242 3.37 6.03 21.05
C CYS A 242 4.76 6.63 21.13
N ALA A 243 4.77 7.95 21.27
CA ALA A 243 5.93 8.79 21.46
C ALA A 243 6.84 8.32 22.61
N ASN A 244 8.10 8.76 22.55
CA ASN A 244 9.00 8.67 23.69
C ASN A 244 8.37 9.38 24.90
N GLY A 245 8.31 8.71 26.06
CA GLY A 245 7.54 9.17 27.23
C GLY A 245 6.14 8.57 27.34
N GLY A 246 5.71 7.79 26.35
CA GLY A 246 4.55 6.89 26.42
C GLY A 246 3.25 7.40 25.83
N GLY A 247 3.12 8.71 25.56
CA GLY A 247 2.00 9.31 24.83
C GLY A 247 0.61 8.83 25.28
N ILE A 248 -0.30 8.66 24.31
CA ILE A 248 -1.65 8.16 24.55
C ILE A 248 -1.66 6.76 25.19
N CYS A 249 -0.67 5.91 24.90
CA CYS A 249 -0.53 4.56 25.47
C CYS A 249 -0.38 4.57 26.99
N THR A 250 0.10 5.67 27.58
CA THR A 250 0.29 5.80 29.04
C THR A 250 -0.56 6.88 29.67
N SER A 251 -1.45 7.49 28.89
CA SER A 251 -2.28 8.63 29.32
C SER A 251 -3.24 8.31 30.48
N ASN A 252 -3.59 7.04 30.66
CA ASN A 252 -4.44 6.57 31.75
C ASN A 252 -4.18 5.08 32.05
N ALA A 253 -4.69 4.59 33.19
CA ALA A 253 -4.46 3.22 33.65
C ALA A 253 -5.01 2.13 32.70
N THR A 254 -6.11 2.41 31.99
CA THR A 254 -6.67 1.47 31.00
C THR A 254 -5.74 1.36 29.80
N ASN A 255 -5.26 2.49 29.27
CA ASN A 255 -4.31 2.48 28.16
C ASN A 255 -2.99 1.80 28.55
N THR A 256 -2.46 2.08 29.75
CA THR A 256 -1.24 1.41 30.24
C THR A 256 -1.40 -0.11 30.35
N THR A 257 -2.60 -0.58 30.71
CA THR A 257 -2.90 -2.02 30.80
C THR A 257 -3.01 -2.67 29.42
N ASN A 258 -3.55 -1.92 28.46
CA ASN A 258 -3.82 -2.40 27.11
C ASN A 258 -2.63 -2.25 26.16
N SER A 259 -1.67 -1.37 26.47
CA SER A 259 -0.49 -1.17 25.62
C SER A 259 0.44 -2.38 25.66
N ARG A 260 1.21 -2.55 24.58
CA ARG A 260 2.26 -3.55 24.46
C ARG A 260 3.59 -2.86 24.11
N PRO A 261 4.74 -3.44 24.46
CA PRO A 261 6.01 -2.95 23.97
C PRO A 261 6.00 -2.87 22.44
N ASP A 262 6.34 -1.71 21.90
CA ASP A 262 6.59 -1.53 20.47
C ASP A 262 8.03 -1.94 20.19
N LYS A 263 8.22 -3.14 19.62
CA LYS A 263 9.54 -3.76 19.51
C LYS A 263 10.09 -3.53 18.12
N LEU A 264 11.26 -2.91 18.03
CA LEU A 264 12.06 -2.84 16.81
C LEU A 264 13.52 -3.24 17.14
N PRO A 265 13.86 -4.54 17.10
CA PRO A 265 15.14 -5.03 17.61
C PRO A 265 16.34 -4.56 16.78
N ASP A 266 16.15 -4.34 15.47
CA ASP A 266 17.19 -3.93 14.53
C ASP A 266 17.23 -2.43 14.25
N GLU A 267 16.35 -1.64 14.90
CA GLU A 267 16.23 -0.21 14.63
C GLU A 267 17.56 0.53 14.89
N PRO A 268 18.10 1.26 13.89
CA PRO A 268 19.29 2.07 14.07
C PRO A 268 19.14 3.02 15.26
N GLY A 269 20.14 3.08 16.15
CA GLY A 269 20.08 3.90 17.37
C GLY A 269 19.23 3.32 18.51
N GLY A 270 18.54 2.19 18.30
CA GLY A 270 17.74 1.48 19.30
C GLY A 270 16.34 2.07 19.53
N TYR A 271 15.41 1.22 19.97
CA TYR A 271 14.00 1.58 20.15
C TYR A 271 13.38 0.94 21.40
N LEU A 272 14.15 0.88 22.49
CA LEU A 272 13.69 0.28 23.73
C LEU A 272 12.81 1.25 24.54
N GLY A 273 11.73 0.74 25.12
CA GLY A 273 10.86 1.48 26.04
C GLY A 273 9.62 2.14 25.40
N TYR A 274 9.50 2.07 24.08
CA TYR A 274 8.32 2.53 23.35
C TYR A 274 7.14 1.55 23.54
N GLN A 275 5.93 2.07 23.39
CA GLN A 275 4.68 1.33 23.58
C GLN A 275 3.80 1.53 22.36
N ALA A 276 2.92 0.56 22.10
CA ALA A 276 1.88 0.66 21.09
C ALA A 276 0.54 0.15 21.62
N LEU A 277 -0.54 0.64 21.03
CA LEU A 277 -1.88 0.07 21.11
C LEU A 277 -2.19 -0.59 19.77
N TYR A 278 -2.48 -1.89 19.78
CA TYR A 278 -2.81 -2.65 18.58
C TYR A 278 -4.29 -3.02 18.56
N GLY A 279 -4.92 -2.81 17.42
CA GLY A 279 -6.31 -3.15 17.16
C GLY A 279 -7.32 -2.12 17.64
N ALA A 280 -8.43 -2.03 16.91
CA ALA A 280 -9.56 -1.19 17.26
C ALA A 280 -10.08 -1.45 18.68
N LYS A 281 -9.98 -2.68 19.19
CA LYS A 281 -10.37 -3.03 20.56
C LYS A 281 -9.68 -2.17 21.63
N TYR A 282 -8.42 -1.76 21.38
CA TYR A 282 -7.64 -0.95 22.31
C TYR A 282 -7.46 0.49 21.85
N VAL A 283 -7.46 0.74 20.54
CA VAL A 283 -7.33 2.09 19.97
C VAL A 283 -8.64 2.88 20.08
N ASP A 284 -9.79 2.32 19.70
CA ASP A 284 -11.08 3.02 19.73
C ASP A 284 -11.38 3.66 21.10
N PRO A 285 -11.34 2.94 22.24
CA PRO A 285 -11.60 3.56 23.53
C PRO A 285 -10.54 4.59 23.93
N ALA A 286 -9.30 4.48 23.43
CA ALA A 286 -8.25 5.46 23.72
C ALA A 286 -8.54 6.81 23.04
N ILE A 287 -9.04 6.80 21.80
CA ILE A 287 -9.26 8.04 21.01
C ILE A 287 -10.68 8.61 21.13
N THR A 288 -11.65 7.80 21.57
CA THR A 288 -13.06 8.22 21.68
C THR A 288 -13.52 8.56 23.10
N GLY A 289 -12.60 8.58 24.07
CA GLY A 289 -12.94 8.83 25.48
C GLY A 289 -13.65 7.65 26.16
N GLY A 290 -13.32 6.43 25.74
CA GLY A 290 -13.82 5.17 26.32
C GLY A 290 -14.95 4.50 25.56
N ASN A 291 -15.39 5.03 24.42
CA ASN A 291 -16.37 4.36 23.56
C ASN A 291 -15.70 3.20 22.79
N ALA A 292 -16.45 2.15 22.54
CA ALA A 292 -15.93 0.96 21.86
C ALA A 292 -15.88 1.10 20.33
N CYS A 293 -16.37 2.22 19.77
CA CYS A 293 -16.52 2.43 18.34
C CYS A 293 -16.07 3.84 18.00
N VAL A 294 -15.26 3.95 16.95
CA VAL A 294 -15.03 5.18 16.20
C VAL A 294 -16.26 5.49 15.34
N ASN A 295 -16.60 6.77 15.19
CA ASN A 295 -17.61 7.20 14.23
C ASN A 295 -16.99 7.50 12.85
N ASP A 296 -17.63 7.06 11.77
CA ASP A 296 -17.29 7.45 10.40
C ASP A 296 -17.56 8.95 10.14
N THR A 297 -17.24 9.44 8.94
CA THR A 297 -17.48 10.85 8.56
C THR A 297 -18.97 11.23 8.51
N GLU A 298 -19.88 10.25 8.49
CA GLU A 298 -21.34 10.46 8.54
C GLU A 298 -21.88 10.42 9.99
N GLY A 299 -21.01 10.20 10.97
CA GLY A 299 -21.37 10.10 12.38
C GLY A 299 -21.96 8.74 12.79
N GLN A 300 -21.87 7.72 11.95
CA GLN A 300 -22.27 6.35 12.27
C GLN A 300 -21.10 5.55 12.86
N PRO A 301 -21.34 4.58 13.76
CA PRO A 301 -20.28 3.71 14.24
C PRO A 301 -19.64 2.91 13.09
N VAL A 302 -18.31 2.88 13.05
CA VAL A 302 -17.57 1.97 12.17
C VAL A 302 -17.69 0.55 12.72
N THR A 303 -18.14 -0.37 11.88
CA THR A 303 -18.36 -1.78 12.23
C THR A 303 -17.93 -2.74 11.14
N ASP A 304 -17.64 -3.97 11.51
CA ASP A 304 -17.54 -5.08 10.57
C ASP A 304 -18.90 -5.39 9.89
N PRO A 305 -18.93 -6.26 8.86
CA PRO A 305 -20.15 -6.69 8.19
C PRO A 305 -21.21 -7.38 9.08
N PHE A 306 -20.88 -7.73 10.33
CA PHE A 306 -21.79 -8.31 11.31
C PHE A 306 -22.27 -7.28 12.36
N GLY A 307 -21.89 -6.01 12.22
CA GLY A 307 -22.26 -4.92 13.12
C GLY A 307 -21.44 -4.86 14.40
N ARG A 308 -20.27 -5.53 14.45
CA ARG A 308 -19.32 -5.42 15.57
C ARG A 308 -18.48 -4.18 15.38
N CYS A 309 -18.40 -3.32 16.39
CA CYS A 309 -17.50 -2.17 16.35
C CYS A 309 -16.03 -2.59 16.23
N GLY A 310 -15.30 -1.85 15.41
CA GLY A 310 -13.87 -1.98 15.22
C GLY A 310 -13.49 -1.96 13.74
N PHE A 311 -12.37 -2.59 13.40
CA PHE A 311 -11.85 -2.59 12.04
C PHE A 311 -12.84 -3.25 11.07
N PRO A 312 -13.30 -2.54 10.02
CA PRO A 312 -14.31 -3.07 9.10
C PRO A 312 -13.75 -4.13 8.14
N GLY A 313 -12.42 -4.31 8.10
CA GLY A 313 -11.68 -5.08 7.11
C GLY A 313 -11.05 -4.19 6.05
N PHE A 314 -10.04 -4.69 5.33
CA PHE A 314 -9.30 -3.89 4.33
C PHE A 314 -10.20 -3.42 3.19
N ASP A 315 -11.09 -4.28 2.70
CA ASP A 315 -12.12 -3.92 1.72
C ASP A 315 -13.22 -3.00 2.32
N GLY A 316 -13.37 -3.03 3.64
CA GLY A 316 -14.24 -2.14 4.39
C GLY A 316 -13.61 -0.79 4.74
N ALA A 317 -12.35 -0.53 4.36
CA ALA A 317 -11.62 0.72 4.60
C ALA A 317 -12.03 1.82 3.60
N LEU A 318 -13.34 1.91 3.35
CA LEU A 318 -13.98 2.98 2.58
C LEU A 318 -13.58 4.35 3.14
N ALA A 319 -13.51 5.37 2.28
CA ALA A 319 -13.10 6.71 2.66
C ALA A 319 -13.79 7.23 3.94
N LYS A 320 -15.10 7.01 4.09
CA LYS A 320 -15.84 7.44 5.29
C LYS A 320 -15.36 6.81 6.60
N ASN A 321 -14.96 5.54 6.56
CA ASN A 321 -14.50 4.80 7.73
C ASN A 321 -13.06 5.23 8.07
N THR A 322 -12.17 5.20 7.08
CA THR A 322 -10.76 5.59 7.23
C THR A 322 -10.62 7.03 7.70
N LEU A 323 -11.29 7.98 7.03
CA LEU A 323 -11.22 9.40 7.39
C LEU A 323 -11.86 9.68 8.76
N GLY A 324 -12.85 8.88 9.18
CA GLY A 324 -13.41 8.92 10.53
C GLY A 324 -12.40 8.54 11.61
N TYR A 325 -11.61 7.48 11.37
CA TYR A 325 -10.50 7.08 12.24
C TYR A 325 -9.41 8.15 12.29
N VAL A 326 -8.96 8.63 11.13
CA VAL A 326 -7.93 9.68 11.02
C VAL A 326 -8.34 10.93 11.80
N ALA A 327 -9.57 11.42 11.61
CA ALA A 327 -10.05 12.61 12.32
C ALA A 327 -10.02 12.40 13.85
N GLN A 328 -10.50 11.25 14.34
CA GLN A 328 -10.55 10.98 15.79
C GLN A 328 -9.17 10.76 16.41
N MET A 329 -8.22 10.19 15.67
CA MET A 329 -6.82 10.11 16.11
C MET A 329 -6.22 11.52 16.26
N GLN A 330 -6.39 12.37 15.25
CA GLN A 330 -5.91 13.76 15.27
C GLN A 330 -6.54 14.55 16.44
N GLU A 331 -7.85 14.42 16.65
CA GLU A 331 -8.60 15.03 17.76
C GLU A 331 -8.24 14.50 19.15
N ALA A 332 -7.67 13.30 19.22
CA ALA A 332 -7.21 12.65 20.45
C ALA A 332 -5.75 12.94 20.79
N GLY A 333 -5.06 13.74 19.97
CA GLY A 333 -3.66 14.11 20.20
C GLY A 333 -2.66 13.15 19.57
N VAL A 334 -3.04 12.44 18.51
CA VAL A 334 -2.14 11.68 17.63
C VAL A 334 -1.86 12.54 16.38
N PRO A 335 -0.81 13.39 16.37
CA PRO A 335 -0.63 14.39 15.32
C PRO A 335 -0.18 13.83 13.98
N VAL A 336 0.30 12.58 13.94
CA VAL A 336 0.75 11.92 12.72
C VAL A 336 -0.13 10.71 12.45
N THR A 337 -0.81 10.69 11.31
CA THR A 337 -1.70 9.59 10.93
C THR A 337 -1.44 9.18 9.50
N TYR A 338 -1.24 7.89 9.29
CA TYR A 338 -1.05 7.26 8.00
C TYR A 338 -2.21 6.30 7.78
N ALA A 339 -2.87 6.43 6.63
CA ALA A 339 -4.12 5.73 6.41
C ALA A 339 -4.30 5.29 4.96
N TYR A 340 -4.91 4.12 4.80
CA TYR A 340 -5.27 3.53 3.51
C TYR A 340 -6.77 3.65 3.25
N ILE A 341 -7.12 3.88 1.99
CA ILE A 341 -8.51 3.92 1.51
C ILE A 341 -8.65 2.86 0.42
N SER A 342 -9.62 1.95 0.60
CA SER A 342 -9.93 0.90 -0.38
C SER A 342 -10.22 1.50 -1.75
N ASP A 343 -10.02 0.70 -2.78
CA ASP A 343 -10.31 1.10 -4.15
C ASP A 343 -11.76 1.56 -4.35
N ALA A 344 -12.04 2.12 -5.52
CA ALA A 344 -13.38 2.55 -5.89
C ALA A 344 -14.06 1.64 -6.92
N HIS A 345 -13.32 0.69 -7.46
CA HIS A 345 -13.68 -0.05 -8.66
C HIS A 345 -14.31 -1.42 -8.34
N ASP A 346 -14.13 -1.93 -7.13
CA ASP A 346 -14.80 -3.12 -6.63
C ASP A 346 -16.09 -2.79 -5.91
N ASN A 347 -17.05 -3.70 -6.05
CA ASN A 347 -18.26 -3.65 -5.26
C ASN A 347 -18.04 -4.31 -3.90
N HIS A 348 -17.72 -3.49 -2.90
CA HIS A 348 -17.44 -3.90 -1.52
C HIS A 348 -18.67 -4.44 -0.75
N MET A 349 -19.83 -4.61 -1.40
CA MET A 349 -20.95 -5.30 -0.76
C MET A 349 -20.64 -6.79 -0.62
N SER A 350 -20.33 -7.27 0.58
CA SER A 350 -20.08 -8.70 0.91
C SER A 350 -18.63 -9.20 0.75
N SER A 351 -17.64 -8.35 0.97
CA SER A 351 -16.23 -8.72 1.09
C SER A 351 -15.85 -9.25 2.48
N PHE A 352 -14.77 -10.04 2.56
CA PHE A 352 -14.32 -10.61 3.84
C PHE A 352 -14.06 -9.48 4.88
N PRO A 353 -14.61 -9.59 6.12
CA PRO A 353 -15.13 -10.80 6.75
C PRO A 353 -16.63 -11.09 6.57
N ALA A 354 -17.30 -10.53 5.57
CA ALA A 354 -18.71 -10.77 5.30
C ALA A 354 -19.05 -12.24 4.93
N PRO A 355 -20.33 -12.64 5.06
CA PRO A 355 -20.84 -13.89 4.53
C PRO A 355 -20.68 -14.00 3.00
N PHE A 356 -20.44 -15.22 2.51
CA PHE A 356 -20.35 -15.48 1.07
C PHE A 356 -21.62 -15.06 0.34
N ASN A 357 -21.45 -14.30 -0.74
CA ASN A 357 -22.48 -13.92 -1.67
C ASN A 357 -22.09 -14.38 -3.08
N PRO A 358 -22.87 -15.21 -3.78
CA PRO A 358 -22.47 -15.68 -5.11
C PRO A 358 -22.44 -14.59 -6.19
N ASN A 359 -22.95 -13.39 -5.90
CA ASN A 359 -22.92 -12.25 -6.82
C ASN A 359 -21.85 -11.20 -6.45
N PHE A 360 -21.15 -11.36 -5.32
CA PHE A 360 -20.22 -10.36 -4.79
C PHE A 360 -19.09 -10.97 -3.93
N PRO A 361 -17.93 -10.31 -3.82
CA PRO A 361 -17.54 -9.05 -4.47
C PRO A 361 -17.44 -9.21 -5.99
N ARG A 362 -17.64 -8.13 -6.74
CA ARG A 362 -17.40 -8.09 -8.19
C ARG A 362 -16.76 -6.76 -8.58
N ALA A 363 -15.92 -6.77 -9.61
CA ALA A 363 -15.43 -5.54 -10.22
C ALA A 363 -16.57 -4.75 -10.90
N SER A 364 -16.37 -3.44 -11.03
CA SER A 364 -17.27 -2.51 -11.72
C SER A 364 -16.51 -1.84 -12.86
N GLY A 365 -17.18 -1.63 -14.01
CA GLY A 365 -16.53 -1.01 -15.16
C GLY A 365 -16.53 0.52 -15.08
N PRO A 366 -15.60 1.22 -15.76
CA PRO A 366 -15.54 2.68 -15.77
C PRO A 366 -16.91 3.32 -16.06
N GLY A 367 -17.40 4.16 -15.14
CA GLY A 367 -18.68 4.86 -15.32
C GLY A 367 -19.92 3.99 -15.10
N GLU A 368 -19.77 2.77 -14.58
CA GLU A 368 -20.88 1.96 -14.07
C GLU A 368 -21.56 2.66 -12.88
N ALA A 369 -22.85 2.41 -12.70
CA ALA A 369 -23.67 3.17 -11.76
C ALA A 369 -23.23 3.02 -10.29
N ASP A 370 -22.77 1.84 -9.88
CA ASP A 370 -22.27 1.59 -8.53
C ASP A 370 -20.88 2.18 -8.29
N TYR A 371 -19.95 2.06 -9.26
CA TYR A 371 -18.65 2.75 -9.22
C TYR A 371 -18.83 4.26 -9.07
N LYS A 372 -19.69 4.89 -9.88
CA LYS A 372 -20.01 6.33 -9.77
C LYS A 372 -20.60 6.70 -8.41
N ALA A 373 -21.45 5.84 -7.85
CA ALA A 373 -22.05 6.06 -6.54
C ALA A 373 -21.01 5.97 -5.42
N GLN A 374 -20.05 5.05 -5.54
CA GLN A 374 -18.96 4.88 -4.59
C GLN A 374 -17.99 6.07 -4.60
N LEU A 375 -17.53 6.52 -5.77
CA LEU A 375 -16.71 7.73 -5.89
C LEU A 375 -17.44 8.96 -5.33
N LYS A 376 -18.75 9.06 -5.55
CA LYS A 376 -19.57 10.12 -4.95
C LYS A 376 -19.62 10.04 -3.41
N ALA A 377 -19.67 8.83 -2.85
CA ALA A 377 -19.61 8.63 -1.40
C ALA A 377 -18.23 8.97 -0.84
N TYR A 378 -17.15 8.67 -1.56
CA TYR A 378 -15.79 9.08 -1.18
C TYR A 378 -15.66 10.60 -1.22
N ASP A 379 -16.18 11.25 -2.27
CA ASP A 379 -16.23 12.71 -2.38
C ASP A 379 -16.95 13.37 -1.18
N ASP A 380 -18.11 12.84 -0.80
CA ASP A 380 -18.86 13.32 0.36
C ASP A 380 -18.10 13.10 1.68
N ALA A 381 -17.38 11.98 1.81
CA ALA A 381 -16.53 11.71 2.96
C ALA A 381 -15.38 12.73 3.08
N PHE A 382 -14.73 13.11 1.97
CA PHE A 382 -13.71 14.15 1.97
C PHE A 382 -14.27 15.52 2.34
N ALA A 383 -15.46 15.89 1.84
CA ALA A 383 -16.12 17.13 2.22
C ALA A 383 -16.34 17.19 3.74
N ALA A 384 -16.95 16.13 4.30
CA ALA A 384 -17.21 16.03 5.73
C ALA A 384 -15.92 16.00 6.58
N PHE A 385 -14.88 15.31 6.10
CA PHE A 385 -13.58 15.23 6.76
C PHE A 385 -12.89 16.59 6.88
N PHE A 386 -12.81 17.35 5.78
CA PHE A 386 -12.19 18.67 5.81
C PHE A 386 -12.97 19.65 6.69
N ASP A 387 -14.30 19.63 6.63
CA ASP A 387 -15.14 20.46 7.50
C ASP A 387 -14.95 20.12 8.98
N ARG A 388 -14.85 18.82 9.30
CA ARG A 388 -14.62 18.32 10.67
C ARG A 388 -13.27 18.78 11.20
N LEU A 389 -12.19 18.50 10.49
CA LEU A 389 -10.84 18.90 10.94
C LEU A 389 -10.71 20.43 11.10
N ALA A 390 -11.26 21.19 10.17
CA ALA A 390 -11.24 22.66 10.24
C ALA A 390 -11.99 23.18 11.48
N SER A 391 -13.05 22.49 11.92
CA SER A 391 -13.79 22.87 13.13
C SER A 391 -12.96 22.74 14.42
N ASP A 392 -11.96 21.86 14.42
CA ASP A 392 -10.97 21.68 15.49
C ASP A 392 -9.67 22.46 15.26
N GLY A 393 -9.63 23.31 14.22
CA GLY A 393 -8.47 24.13 13.87
C GLY A 393 -7.33 23.34 13.24
N ILE A 394 -7.60 22.14 12.71
CA ILE A 394 -6.67 21.33 11.93
C ILE A 394 -6.98 21.59 10.45
N ASP A 395 -6.12 22.34 9.77
CA ASP A 395 -6.33 22.69 8.36
C ASP A 395 -5.02 22.84 7.60
N LYS A 396 -5.10 23.18 6.31
CA LYS A 396 -3.93 23.40 5.44
C LYS A 396 -2.91 24.43 5.95
N SER A 397 -3.26 25.26 6.92
CA SER A 397 -2.34 26.27 7.48
C SER A 397 -1.41 25.71 8.56
N ASN A 398 -1.70 24.53 9.11
CA ASN A 398 -0.89 23.87 10.13
C ASN A 398 -0.72 22.35 9.91
N THR A 399 -1.34 21.79 8.87
CA THR A 399 -1.30 20.36 8.56
C THR A 399 -0.64 20.11 7.21
N LEU A 400 0.27 19.15 7.18
CA LEU A 400 0.80 18.57 5.95
C LEU A 400 -0.10 17.40 5.53
N PHE A 401 -0.84 17.58 4.45
CA PHE A 401 -1.57 16.52 3.77
C PHE A 401 -0.70 15.96 2.64
N VAL A 402 -0.49 14.66 2.68
CA VAL A 402 0.16 13.88 1.64
C VAL A 402 -0.88 12.87 1.16
N VAL A 403 -1.27 12.94 -0.10
CA VAL A 403 -2.30 12.06 -0.66
C VAL A 403 -1.77 11.45 -1.95
N THR A 404 -1.79 10.13 -2.06
CA THR A 404 -1.28 9.40 -3.23
C THR A 404 -2.13 8.14 -3.45
N ALA A 405 -1.88 7.40 -4.53
CA ALA A 405 -2.21 5.99 -4.57
C ALA A 405 -0.92 5.15 -4.43
N ASP A 406 -1.06 3.85 -4.21
CA ASP A 406 0.01 2.86 -4.10
C ASP A 406 0.46 2.29 -5.44
N GLU A 407 -0.41 2.37 -6.45
CA GLU A 407 -0.17 2.12 -7.86
C GLU A 407 -1.40 2.57 -8.67
N GLY A 408 -1.39 2.32 -9.99
CA GLY A 408 -2.60 2.30 -10.80
C GLY A 408 -2.91 0.89 -11.30
N ASP A 409 -4.00 0.78 -12.04
CA ASP A 409 -4.55 -0.45 -12.60
C ASP A 409 -4.84 -0.32 -14.09
N HIS A 410 -4.94 -1.47 -14.74
CA HIS A 410 -5.47 -1.61 -16.08
C HIS A 410 -6.89 -2.20 -16.04
N TYR A 411 -7.83 -1.52 -16.69
CA TYR A 411 -9.18 -2.04 -16.86
C TYR A 411 -9.26 -3.11 -17.97
N ALA A 412 -9.50 -4.36 -17.58
CA ALA A 412 -9.77 -5.48 -18.47
C ALA A 412 -11.28 -5.62 -18.77
N GLY A 413 -11.72 -5.10 -19.92
CA GLY A 413 -13.13 -5.18 -20.32
C GLY A 413 -13.51 -4.47 -21.62
N GLY A 414 -14.75 -4.70 -22.05
CA GLY A 414 -15.36 -4.00 -23.17
C GLY A 414 -15.75 -2.55 -22.84
N ALA A 415 -16.21 -1.77 -23.83
CA ALA A 415 -16.46 -0.32 -23.65
C ALA A 415 -17.72 0.06 -22.84
N GLY A 416 -18.52 -0.91 -22.36
CA GLY A 416 -19.82 -0.67 -21.72
C GLY A 416 -20.92 -0.21 -22.69
N ILE A 417 -22.18 -0.23 -22.24
CA ILE A 417 -23.35 0.25 -23.01
C ILE A 417 -23.95 1.46 -22.31
N SER A 418 -24.00 2.60 -23.00
CA SER A 418 -24.59 3.84 -22.43
C SER A 418 -26.03 3.66 -21.98
N GLN A 419 -26.32 4.16 -20.78
CA GLN A 419 -27.63 4.17 -20.16
C GLN A 419 -28.27 5.57 -20.19
N PRO A 420 -29.61 5.67 -20.04
CA PRO A 420 -30.31 6.96 -20.05
C PRO A 420 -29.88 7.95 -18.96
N ASP A 421 -29.32 7.47 -17.85
CA ASP A 421 -28.81 8.27 -16.74
C ASP A 421 -27.34 8.71 -16.91
N GLY A 422 -26.72 8.38 -18.06
CA GLY A 422 -25.32 8.68 -18.36
C GLY A 422 -24.32 7.77 -17.65
N SER A 423 -24.76 6.65 -17.07
CA SER A 423 -23.87 5.54 -16.69
C SER A 423 -23.59 4.61 -17.88
N LEU A 424 -22.63 3.70 -17.71
CA LEU A 424 -22.36 2.59 -18.63
C LEU A 424 -22.82 1.27 -17.97
N ALA A 425 -23.39 0.35 -18.77
CA ALA A 425 -23.78 -0.97 -18.32
C ALA A 425 -22.85 -2.06 -18.86
N TYR A 426 -22.42 -2.94 -17.97
CA TYR A 426 -21.52 -4.06 -18.23
C TYR A 426 -22.21 -5.40 -17.99
N ALA A 427 -21.71 -6.44 -18.65
CA ALA A 427 -22.17 -7.80 -18.43
C ALA A 427 -21.26 -8.51 -17.43
N HIS A 428 -21.84 -8.89 -16.29
CA HIS A 428 -21.16 -9.55 -15.17
C HIS A 428 -21.40 -11.06 -15.21
N THR A 429 -20.80 -11.74 -16.18
CA THR A 429 -20.97 -13.19 -16.37
C THR A 429 -19.67 -13.90 -16.69
N ASN A 430 -19.43 -15.07 -16.09
CA ASN A 430 -18.32 -15.92 -16.54
C ASN A 430 -18.61 -16.44 -17.95
N CYS A 431 -17.63 -16.29 -18.85
CA CYS A 431 -17.79 -16.66 -20.24
C CYS A 431 -16.44 -17.00 -20.89
N SER A 432 -16.51 -17.58 -22.08
CA SER A 432 -15.33 -17.89 -22.89
C SER A 432 -15.51 -17.31 -24.28
N TRP A 433 -14.44 -16.73 -24.84
CA TRP A 433 -14.51 -16.21 -26.21
C TRP A 433 -14.50 -17.30 -27.29
N THR A 434 -14.08 -18.52 -26.93
CA THR A 434 -13.85 -19.61 -27.89
C THR A 434 -14.88 -20.75 -27.79
N THR A 435 -15.75 -20.73 -26.78
CA THR A 435 -16.80 -21.74 -26.57
C THR A 435 -18.13 -21.09 -26.16
N THR A 436 -19.23 -21.83 -26.30
CA THR A 436 -20.58 -21.32 -25.95
C THR A 436 -20.81 -21.37 -24.43
N PRO A 437 -21.32 -20.30 -23.78
CA PRO A 437 -21.75 -19.03 -24.37
C PRO A 437 -20.58 -18.09 -24.63
N ALA A 438 -20.58 -17.50 -25.84
CA ALA A 438 -19.67 -16.42 -26.17
C ALA A 438 -20.00 -15.21 -25.29
N CYS A 439 -18.95 -14.54 -24.83
CA CYS A 439 -19.08 -13.33 -24.06
C CYS A 439 -19.73 -12.20 -24.89
N PRO A 440 -20.57 -11.36 -24.27
CA PRO A 440 -21.12 -10.17 -24.92
C PRO A 440 -20.05 -9.10 -25.16
N SER A 441 -20.32 -8.15 -26.05
CA SER A 441 -19.36 -7.07 -26.38
C SER A 441 -19.13 -6.07 -25.25
N ASN A 442 -20.00 -6.06 -24.23
CA ASN A 442 -19.88 -5.24 -23.02
C ASN A 442 -19.46 -6.08 -21.80
N GLN A 443 -18.86 -7.25 -22.03
CA GLN A 443 -18.29 -8.08 -20.99
C GLN A 443 -17.17 -7.34 -20.24
N ILE A 444 -17.13 -7.53 -18.93
CA ILE A 444 -16.06 -7.09 -18.04
C ILE A 444 -15.33 -8.32 -17.48
N GLY A 445 -14.04 -8.17 -17.18
CA GLY A 445 -13.28 -9.15 -16.40
C GLY A 445 -11.93 -9.48 -17.00
N GLU A 446 -10.97 -9.76 -16.15
CA GLU A 446 -9.64 -10.21 -16.55
C GLU A 446 -9.66 -11.58 -17.25
N VAL A 447 -8.68 -11.81 -18.10
CA VAL A 447 -8.48 -13.05 -18.87
C VAL A 447 -7.67 -14.03 -18.04
N ASN A 448 -8.36 -14.89 -17.30
CA ASN A 448 -7.76 -15.92 -16.47
C ASN A 448 -7.09 -17.01 -17.32
N TYR A 449 -5.78 -17.23 -17.13
CA TYR A 449 -4.97 -18.14 -17.93
C TYR A 449 -4.12 -19.08 -17.07
N ASN A 450 -4.41 -20.38 -17.12
CA ASN A 450 -3.55 -21.38 -16.48
C ASN A 450 -2.37 -21.75 -17.38
N ILE A 451 -1.20 -21.24 -17.02
CA ILE A 451 0.04 -21.41 -17.80
C ILE A 451 0.58 -22.83 -17.76
N LYS A 452 0.45 -23.56 -16.64
CA LYS A 452 0.98 -24.92 -16.48
C LYS A 452 0.42 -25.88 -17.52
N ALA A 453 -0.85 -25.69 -17.91
CA ALA A 453 -1.52 -26.52 -18.91
C ALA A 453 -1.08 -26.23 -20.36
N LYS A 454 -0.27 -25.20 -20.58
CA LYS A 454 0.06 -24.64 -21.90
C LYS A 454 1.54 -24.72 -22.25
N LEU A 455 2.39 -25.00 -21.25
CA LEU A 455 3.81 -25.23 -21.45
C LEU A 455 4.09 -26.65 -21.99
N PRO A 456 5.15 -26.85 -22.78
CA PRO A 456 5.48 -28.15 -23.35
C PRO A 456 5.79 -29.24 -22.31
N ALA A 457 5.68 -30.51 -22.72
CA ALA A 457 6.14 -31.62 -21.89
C ALA A 457 7.66 -31.50 -21.60
N GLY A 458 8.05 -31.76 -20.36
CA GLY A 458 9.44 -31.63 -19.91
C GLY A 458 9.81 -30.28 -19.32
N THR A 459 8.89 -29.31 -19.31
CA THR A 459 9.01 -28.11 -18.47
C THR A 459 9.23 -28.51 -17.00
N PRO A 460 10.21 -27.92 -16.30
CA PRO A 460 10.48 -28.25 -14.91
C PRO A 460 9.29 -27.86 -14.02
N THR A 461 9.20 -28.45 -12.83
CA THR A 461 8.17 -28.05 -11.86
C THR A 461 8.49 -26.66 -11.32
N PHE A 462 7.47 -25.82 -11.19
CA PHE A 462 7.59 -24.46 -10.66
C PHE A 462 6.35 -24.04 -9.85
N SER A 463 6.54 -23.02 -9.03
CA SER A 463 5.48 -22.19 -8.44
C SER A 463 5.51 -20.81 -9.10
N VAL A 464 4.36 -20.13 -9.10
CA VAL A 464 4.24 -18.81 -9.74
C VAL A 464 3.56 -17.83 -8.78
N HIS A 465 4.06 -16.60 -8.72
CA HIS A 465 3.27 -15.47 -8.25
C HIS A 465 2.14 -15.26 -9.26
N ARG A 466 0.88 -15.43 -8.84
CA ARG A 466 -0.27 -15.40 -9.74
C ARG A 466 -0.63 -13.95 -10.00
N ASP A 467 -0.44 -13.53 -11.24
CA ASP A 467 -0.47 -12.11 -11.59
C ASP A 467 -0.53 -11.88 -13.10
N SER A 468 -0.68 -10.63 -13.53
CA SER A 468 -0.42 -10.20 -14.91
C SER A 468 1.09 -10.18 -15.23
N ALA A 469 1.93 -9.93 -14.22
CA ALA A 469 3.38 -10.02 -14.26
C ALA A 469 3.92 -11.20 -13.41
N PRO A 470 3.67 -12.47 -13.78
CA PRO A 470 4.04 -13.62 -12.97
C PRO A 470 5.56 -13.77 -12.78
N ALA A 471 5.99 -13.86 -11.53
CA ALA A 471 7.32 -14.31 -11.12
C ALA A 471 7.37 -15.84 -10.92
N PHE A 472 8.42 -16.50 -11.41
CA PHE A 472 8.54 -17.96 -11.46
C PHE A 472 9.64 -18.48 -10.52
N TRP A 473 9.29 -19.37 -9.59
CA TRP A 473 10.25 -20.11 -8.77
C TRP A 473 10.35 -21.55 -9.24
N VAL A 474 11.41 -21.88 -9.97
CA VAL A 474 11.63 -23.22 -10.52
C VAL A 474 12.29 -24.13 -9.49
N ASN A 475 11.70 -25.30 -9.25
CA ASN A 475 12.20 -26.27 -8.26
C ASN A 475 13.67 -26.63 -8.52
N GLY A 476 14.45 -26.69 -7.45
CA GLY A 476 15.89 -26.95 -7.50
C GLY A 476 16.75 -25.69 -7.62
N GLN A 477 16.13 -24.51 -7.78
CA GLN A 477 16.79 -23.21 -7.97
C GLN A 477 17.90 -23.31 -9.04
N PRO A 478 17.54 -23.68 -10.29
CA PRO A 478 18.52 -23.84 -11.36
C PRO A 478 19.27 -22.53 -11.60
N ALA A 479 20.55 -22.63 -11.95
CA ALA A 479 21.32 -21.46 -12.37
C ALA A 479 20.69 -20.85 -13.63
N ARG A 480 20.79 -19.52 -13.81
CA ARG A 480 20.23 -18.82 -14.97
C ARG A 480 20.71 -19.36 -16.34
N THR A 481 21.88 -19.99 -16.39
CA THR A 481 22.43 -20.64 -17.60
C THR A 481 22.02 -22.11 -17.76
N ASP A 482 21.19 -22.66 -16.88
CA ASP A 482 20.71 -24.03 -16.98
C ASP A 482 19.88 -24.21 -18.27
N PRO A 483 20.21 -25.19 -19.14
CA PRO A 483 19.56 -25.33 -20.44
C PRO A 483 18.06 -25.64 -20.35
N THR A 484 17.59 -26.23 -19.25
CA THR A 484 16.18 -26.52 -19.02
C THR A 484 15.42 -25.27 -18.63
N LEU A 485 15.98 -24.44 -17.74
CA LEU A 485 15.44 -23.11 -17.41
C LEU A 485 15.41 -22.21 -18.64
N ARG A 486 16.52 -22.11 -19.37
CA ARG A 486 16.63 -21.33 -20.61
C ARG A 486 15.58 -21.72 -21.65
N LYS A 487 15.29 -23.03 -21.75
CA LYS A 487 14.21 -23.51 -22.62
C LYS A 487 12.84 -23.07 -22.11
N MET A 488 12.59 -23.16 -20.80
CA MET A 488 11.33 -22.73 -20.20
C MET A 488 11.07 -21.23 -20.42
N GLU A 489 12.06 -20.37 -20.23
CA GLU A 489 11.93 -18.92 -20.46
C GLU A 489 11.49 -18.60 -21.90
N ARG A 490 12.12 -19.25 -22.89
CA ARG A 490 11.71 -19.14 -24.29
C ARG A 490 10.33 -19.71 -24.57
N ASP A 491 9.99 -20.85 -23.96
CA ASP A 491 8.66 -21.45 -24.11
C ASP A 491 7.58 -20.51 -23.55
N VAL A 492 7.84 -19.85 -22.40
CA VAL A 492 6.96 -18.85 -21.79
C VAL A 492 6.85 -17.61 -22.68
N GLY A 493 7.98 -17.03 -23.10
CA GLY A 493 8.00 -15.85 -23.98
C GLY A 493 7.35 -16.07 -25.35
N ALA A 494 7.26 -17.33 -25.81
CA ALA A 494 6.61 -17.69 -27.07
C ALA A 494 5.10 -17.97 -26.93
N LEU A 495 4.53 -17.92 -25.73
CA LEU A 495 3.11 -18.19 -25.52
C LEU A 495 2.24 -17.14 -26.22
N ASN A 496 1.23 -17.64 -26.93
CA ASN A 496 0.22 -16.82 -27.56
C ASN A 496 -1.17 -17.34 -27.15
N ALA A 497 -2.09 -16.42 -26.86
CA ALA A 497 -3.49 -16.71 -26.61
C ALA A 497 -4.38 -15.65 -27.23
N ILE A 498 -5.67 -15.99 -27.41
CA ILE A 498 -6.67 -15.01 -27.82
C ILE A 498 -6.96 -14.15 -26.60
N ASP A 499 -6.77 -12.85 -26.76
CA ASP A 499 -7.29 -11.83 -25.89
C ASP A 499 -8.56 -11.25 -26.51
N PRO A 500 -9.72 -11.43 -25.87
CA PRO A 500 -10.99 -10.98 -26.41
C PRO A 500 -11.12 -9.46 -26.59
N TYR A 501 -10.38 -8.68 -25.80
CA TYR A 501 -10.45 -7.22 -25.80
C TYR A 501 -9.50 -6.61 -26.84
N VAL A 502 -8.40 -7.31 -27.14
CA VAL A 502 -7.39 -6.83 -28.09
C VAL A 502 -7.56 -7.41 -29.50
N SER A 503 -7.72 -8.74 -29.63
CA SER A 503 -7.62 -9.41 -30.94
C SER A 503 -8.34 -10.75 -31.01
N SER A 504 -9.10 -10.96 -32.09
CA SER A 504 -9.70 -12.27 -32.42
C SER A 504 -8.69 -13.35 -32.86
N SER A 505 -7.42 -12.99 -33.04
CA SER A 505 -6.32 -13.91 -33.35
C SER A 505 -5.34 -13.97 -32.18
N PRO A 506 -4.70 -15.13 -31.90
CA PRO A 506 -3.74 -15.24 -30.82
C PRO A 506 -2.61 -14.20 -30.93
N THR A 507 -2.34 -13.50 -29.83
CA THR A 507 -1.26 -12.53 -29.67
C THR A 507 -0.36 -12.96 -28.50
N PRO A 508 0.86 -12.39 -28.39
CA PRO A 508 1.74 -12.70 -27.26
C PRO A 508 1.04 -12.43 -25.92
N ILE A 509 1.20 -13.36 -24.98
CA ILE A 509 0.72 -13.17 -23.60
C ILE A 509 1.71 -12.30 -22.83
N PHE A 510 3.02 -12.49 -23.05
CA PHE A 510 4.08 -11.76 -22.37
C PHE A 510 4.78 -10.79 -23.32
N LEU A 511 4.98 -9.57 -22.85
CA LEU A 511 5.61 -8.47 -23.58
C LEU A 511 7.09 -8.30 -23.21
N ARG A 512 7.46 -8.58 -21.96
CA ARG A 512 8.86 -8.53 -21.49
C ARG A 512 9.17 -9.71 -20.58
N LEU A 513 10.45 -10.04 -20.47
CA LEU A 513 10.97 -11.00 -19.51
C LEU A 513 12.26 -10.46 -18.88
N ALA A 514 12.47 -10.78 -17.61
CA ALA A 514 13.71 -10.51 -16.90
C ALA A 514 14.09 -11.76 -16.08
N ASP A 515 15.32 -12.26 -16.24
CA ASP A 515 15.88 -13.21 -15.27
C ASP A 515 16.53 -12.45 -14.11
N THR A 516 17.14 -13.17 -13.16
CA THR A 516 17.82 -12.60 -11.98
C THR A 516 18.75 -11.39 -12.25
N VAL A 517 19.36 -11.29 -13.44
CA VAL A 517 20.26 -10.17 -13.80
C VAL A 517 19.46 -8.95 -14.26
N GLY A 518 18.42 -9.16 -15.08
CA GLY A 518 17.47 -8.11 -15.45
C GLY A 518 16.67 -7.60 -14.24
N GLU A 519 16.18 -8.51 -13.40
CA GLU A 519 15.46 -8.21 -12.16
C GLU A 519 16.29 -7.33 -11.21
N LYS A 520 17.61 -7.58 -11.13
CA LYS A 520 18.50 -6.74 -10.33
C LYS A 520 18.58 -5.30 -10.85
N ALA A 521 18.53 -5.09 -12.16
CA ALA A 521 18.50 -3.75 -12.74
C ALA A 521 17.22 -2.99 -12.34
N LEU A 522 16.14 -3.70 -12.04
CA LEU A 522 14.81 -3.19 -11.74
C LEU A 522 14.49 -3.09 -10.25
N HIS A 523 15.49 -3.27 -9.37
CA HIS A 523 15.29 -3.34 -7.91
C HIS A 523 14.44 -4.53 -7.42
N MET A 524 14.43 -5.64 -8.16
CA MET A 524 13.66 -6.84 -7.82
C MET A 524 14.50 -7.95 -7.15
N VAL A 525 15.70 -7.62 -6.66
CA VAL A 525 16.62 -8.58 -6.01
C VAL A 525 17.14 -8.00 -4.69
N ASN A 526 16.60 -8.48 -3.57
CA ASN A 526 16.99 -8.03 -2.24
C ASN A 526 18.22 -8.77 -1.69
N THR A 527 18.58 -8.49 -0.43
CA THR A 527 19.75 -9.10 0.23
C THR A 527 19.58 -10.58 0.62
N ASP A 528 18.42 -11.18 0.38
CA ASP A 528 18.17 -12.61 0.55
C ASP A 528 18.00 -13.30 -0.80
N SER A 529 19.07 -13.94 -1.26
CA SER A 529 19.08 -14.68 -2.53
C SER A 529 18.10 -15.85 -2.57
N ALA A 530 17.56 -16.30 -1.44
CA ALA A 530 16.53 -17.35 -1.42
C ALA A 530 15.18 -16.82 -1.92
N ARG A 531 14.92 -15.51 -1.85
CA ARG A 531 13.65 -14.89 -2.27
C ARG A 531 13.62 -14.52 -3.74
N THR A 532 14.77 -14.48 -4.40
CA THR A 532 14.86 -14.14 -5.82
C THR A 532 14.18 -15.21 -6.68
N PRO A 533 13.18 -14.87 -7.52
CA PRO A 533 12.63 -15.81 -8.48
C PRO A 533 13.68 -16.24 -9.52
N SER A 534 13.37 -17.28 -10.29
CA SER A 534 14.22 -17.69 -11.42
C SER A 534 14.15 -16.67 -12.56
N PHE A 535 12.96 -16.17 -12.85
CA PHE A 535 12.68 -15.07 -13.78
C PHE A 535 11.25 -14.55 -13.58
N THR A 536 10.97 -13.38 -14.11
CA THR A 536 9.66 -12.74 -14.15
C THR A 536 9.26 -12.44 -15.59
N ALA A 537 7.99 -12.66 -15.92
CA ALA A 537 7.43 -12.31 -17.22
C ALA A 537 6.37 -11.22 -17.03
N PHE A 538 6.43 -10.17 -17.83
CA PHE A 538 5.55 -9.00 -17.82
C PHE A 538 4.55 -9.12 -18.98
N GLY A 539 3.27 -9.07 -18.67
CA GLY A 539 2.17 -9.52 -19.51
C GLY A 539 1.61 -8.46 -20.47
N ASN A 540 0.58 -8.88 -21.20
CA ASN A 540 -0.53 -8.00 -21.54
C ASN A 540 -1.39 -7.89 -20.26
N PRO A 541 -1.71 -6.67 -19.79
CA PRO A 541 -2.34 -6.48 -18.50
C PRO A 541 -3.80 -6.95 -18.45
N ASP A 542 -4.41 -7.33 -19.58
CA ASP A 542 -5.71 -8.01 -19.58
C ASP A 542 -5.67 -9.42 -18.97
N TYR A 543 -4.49 -10.05 -18.85
CA TYR A 543 -4.35 -11.42 -18.36
C TYR A 543 -4.10 -11.49 -16.86
N PHE A 544 -4.76 -12.46 -16.21
CA PHE A 544 -4.35 -12.96 -14.90
C PHE A 544 -3.80 -14.38 -15.02
N VAL A 545 -2.48 -14.51 -14.85
CA VAL A 545 -1.77 -15.76 -15.07
C VAL A 545 -1.70 -16.58 -13.79
N THR A 546 -2.17 -17.82 -13.88
CA THR A 546 -2.24 -18.74 -12.73
C THR A 546 -1.59 -20.08 -13.04
N ASP A 547 -1.39 -20.87 -11.98
CA ASP A 547 -0.87 -22.23 -12.06
C ASP A 547 -1.91 -23.32 -11.75
N VAL A 548 -3.18 -22.93 -11.66
CA VAL A 548 -4.34 -23.78 -11.39
C VAL A 548 -5.44 -23.50 -12.38
N ASN A 549 -6.34 -24.45 -12.64
CA ASN A 549 -7.40 -24.22 -13.61
C ASN A 549 -8.32 -23.08 -13.16
N PRO A 550 -8.68 -22.14 -14.06
CA PRO A 550 -9.61 -21.07 -13.74
C PRO A 550 -10.97 -21.59 -13.29
N SER A 551 -11.60 -20.84 -12.37
CA SER A 551 -12.94 -21.13 -11.84
C SER A 551 -14.04 -20.97 -12.90
N CYS A 552 -13.81 -20.12 -13.92
CA CYS A 552 -14.77 -19.74 -14.96
C CYS A 552 -14.96 -20.79 -16.09
N GLY A 553 -14.34 -21.98 -15.97
CA GLY A 553 -14.74 -23.17 -16.73
C GLY A 553 -14.04 -23.42 -18.07
N SER A 554 -13.14 -22.53 -18.53
CA SER A 554 -12.21 -22.80 -19.64
C SER A 554 -10.80 -22.26 -19.38
N ASN A 555 -9.87 -22.45 -20.31
CA ASN A 555 -8.51 -21.90 -20.21
C ASN A 555 -8.00 -21.40 -21.58
N PRO A 556 -8.03 -20.07 -21.84
CA PRO A 556 -8.46 -19.01 -20.92
C PRO A 556 -9.99 -18.94 -20.71
N CYS A 557 -10.44 -18.18 -19.71
CA CYS A 557 -11.81 -17.66 -19.59
C CYS A 557 -11.81 -16.27 -18.96
N ILE A 558 -12.97 -15.61 -19.01
CA ILE A 558 -13.17 -14.29 -18.41
C ILE A 558 -13.85 -14.46 -17.06
N ASP A 559 -13.22 -13.93 -16.01
CA ASP A 559 -13.79 -13.86 -14.66
C ASP A 559 -14.23 -12.42 -14.38
N TYR A 560 -15.54 -12.19 -14.21
CA TYR A 560 -16.06 -10.82 -14.00
C TYR A 560 -15.87 -10.33 -12.56
N HIS A 561 -15.42 -11.19 -11.64
CA HIS A 561 -15.22 -10.78 -10.25
C HIS A 561 -14.02 -9.84 -10.12
N PHE A 562 -13.06 -9.91 -11.04
CA PHE A 562 -11.85 -9.10 -11.11
C PHE A 562 -11.72 -8.51 -12.51
N ALA A 563 -11.45 -7.21 -12.63
CA ALA A 563 -11.33 -6.55 -13.94
C ALA A 563 -10.31 -5.42 -13.96
N TRP A 564 -9.55 -5.30 -12.89
CA TRP A 564 -8.59 -4.24 -12.64
C TRP A 564 -7.30 -4.95 -12.27
N SER A 565 -6.38 -4.95 -13.23
CA SER A 565 -5.17 -5.75 -13.18
C SER A 565 -3.97 -4.81 -13.05
N HIS A 566 -3.07 -5.13 -12.14
CA HIS A 566 -1.87 -4.35 -11.82
C HIS A 566 -0.65 -5.27 -11.80
N GLY A 567 0.52 -4.77 -11.39
CA GLY A 567 1.77 -5.52 -11.36
C GLY A 567 2.74 -5.23 -12.51
N ASP A 568 2.24 -4.65 -13.59
CA ASP A 568 2.90 -4.71 -14.89
C ASP A 568 3.46 -3.34 -15.35
N ILE A 569 4.04 -3.31 -16.55
CA ILE A 569 4.90 -2.22 -17.03
C ILE A 569 4.18 -1.11 -17.78
N GLN A 570 2.86 -1.20 -17.91
CA GLN A 570 2.07 -0.31 -18.74
C GLN A 570 1.85 1.03 -18.03
N PRO A 571 1.82 2.16 -18.76
CA PRO A 571 1.74 3.49 -18.14
C PRO A 571 0.56 3.68 -17.20
N GLU A 572 -0.61 3.09 -17.48
CA GLU A 572 -1.81 3.12 -16.65
C GLU A 572 -1.61 2.50 -15.26
N ILE A 573 -0.76 1.48 -15.16
CA ILE A 573 -0.37 0.84 -13.89
C ILE A 573 0.80 1.60 -13.25
N ALA A 574 1.79 1.95 -14.07
CA ALA A 574 3.07 2.49 -13.62
C ALA A 574 3.03 3.96 -13.20
N THR A 575 2.15 4.77 -13.80
CA THR A 575 2.09 6.23 -13.63
C THR A 575 0.98 6.60 -12.66
N ASN A 576 1.37 7.15 -11.51
CA ASN A 576 0.50 7.57 -10.43
C ASN A 576 0.50 9.10 -10.23
N TRP A 577 -0.02 9.54 -9.09
CA TRP A 577 -0.09 10.93 -8.70
C TRP A 577 0.21 11.15 -7.22
N LEU A 578 0.86 12.27 -6.92
CA LEU A 578 1.19 12.72 -5.57
C LEU A 578 0.60 14.11 -5.31
N GLY A 579 -0.33 14.19 -4.37
CA GLY A 579 -0.90 15.41 -3.83
C GLY A 579 -0.20 15.87 -2.56
N LEU A 580 0.32 17.09 -2.56
CA LEU A 580 0.91 17.74 -1.38
C LEU A 580 0.18 19.04 -1.09
N VAL A 581 -0.32 19.20 0.14
CA VAL A 581 -0.95 20.44 0.63
C VAL A 581 -0.46 20.71 2.05
N GLY A 582 -0.04 21.94 2.34
CA GLY A 582 0.29 22.34 3.70
C GLY A 582 1.38 23.41 3.78
N PRO A 583 1.80 23.75 5.01
CA PRO A 583 2.86 24.73 5.21
C PRO A 583 4.17 24.33 4.52
N GLY A 584 4.76 25.26 3.77
CA GLY A 584 6.01 25.03 3.04
C GLY A 584 5.82 24.38 1.66
N VAL A 585 4.62 23.90 1.31
CA VAL A 585 4.31 23.39 -0.03
C VAL A 585 3.93 24.56 -0.97
N LYS A 586 4.38 24.52 -2.22
CA LYS A 586 3.96 25.48 -3.24
C LYS A 586 2.54 25.19 -3.69
N ASN A 587 1.80 26.26 -4.00
CA ASN A 587 0.51 26.16 -4.65
C ASN A 587 0.71 26.29 -6.17
N LEU A 588 0.95 25.16 -6.85
CA LEU A 588 1.18 25.08 -8.30
C LEU A 588 -0.05 24.56 -9.05
N GLY A 589 -1.07 24.06 -8.35
CA GLY A 589 -2.15 23.33 -8.97
C GLY A 589 -1.66 21.98 -9.51
N ILE A 590 -1.91 21.70 -10.78
CA ILE A 590 -1.48 20.46 -11.43
C ILE A 590 -0.07 20.65 -12.01
N ASP A 591 0.85 19.78 -11.62
CA ASP A 591 2.17 19.62 -12.22
C ASP A 591 2.26 18.27 -12.94
N SER A 592 2.17 18.30 -14.27
CA SER A 592 2.29 17.11 -15.12
C SER A 592 3.68 16.96 -15.74
N GLN A 593 4.69 17.72 -15.28
CA GLN A 593 6.02 17.77 -15.90
C GLN A 593 7.09 17.16 -15.00
N THR A 594 7.03 17.43 -13.70
CA THR A 594 8.03 16.89 -12.77
C THR A 594 7.90 15.38 -12.68
N TRP A 595 8.97 14.67 -13.00
CA TRP A 595 9.07 13.21 -12.81
C TRP A 595 9.45 12.92 -11.36
N THR A 596 8.68 12.06 -10.70
CA THR A 596 8.88 11.59 -9.32
C THR A 596 8.47 10.14 -9.20
N ASP A 597 8.83 9.47 -8.11
CA ASP A 597 8.31 8.17 -7.73
C ASP A 597 8.03 8.05 -6.23
N HIS A 598 7.45 6.91 -5.82
CA HIS A 598 7.09 6.63 -4.42
C HIS A 598 8.24 6.84 -3.43
N THR A 599 9.49 6.59 -3.81
CA THR A 599 10.61 6.74 -2.86
C THR A 599 10.82 8.20 -2.45
N ASN A 600 10.41 9.17 -3.29
CA ASN A 600 10.50 10.60 -2.99
C ASN A 600 9.52 11.08 -1.90
N VAL A 601 8.42 10.36 -1.69
CA VAL A 601 7.32 10.75 -0.80
C VAL A 601 7.81 10.86 0.64
N ARG A 602 8.57 9.87 1.11
CA ARG A 602 9.13 9.82 2.46
C ARG A 602 10.04 11.00 2.76
N SER A 603 11.07 11.20 1.93
CA SER A 603 12.06 12.26 2.16
C SER A 603 11.42 13.65 2.09
N THR A 604 10.46 13.84 1.18
CA THR A 604 9.71 15.11 1.06
C THR A 604 8.86 15.38 2.30
N THR A 605 8.15 14.35 2.79
CA THR A 605 7.32 14.45 4.01
C THR A 605 8.18 14.79 5.23
N LEU A 606 9.30 14.09 5.42
CA LEU A 606 10.21 14.35 6.54
C LEU A 606 10.85 15.74 6.48
N ALA A 607 11.26 16.20 5.29
CA ALA A 607 11.82 17.54 5.13
C ALA A 607 10.82 18.64 5.52
N LEU A 608 9.54 18.49 5.13
CA LEU A 608 8.47 19.43 5.50
C LEU A 608 8.09 19.35 6.99
N ALA A 609 8.16 18.16 7.58
CA ALA A 609 7.97 17.96 9.02
C ALA A 609 9.19 18.44 9.86
N GLY A 610 10.32 18.68 9.20
CA GLY A 610 11.62 18.98 9.81
C GLY A 610 12.15 17.83 10.66
N LEU A 611 11.99 16.61 10.15
CA LEU A 611 12.50 15.36 10.70
C LEU A 611 13.41 14.68 9.67
N ARG A 612 14.00 13.56 10.06
CA ARG A 612 14.87 12.74 9.20
C ARG A 612 14.82 11.28 9.62
N ASP A 613 15.11 10.39 8.68
CA ASP A 613 15.41 8.99 8.96
C ASP A 613 16.87 8.84 9.44
N ASP A 614 17.17 7.73 10.13
CA ASP A 614 18.53 7.36 10.53
C ASP A 614 19.24 6.44 9.52
N TYR A 615 18.65 6.32 8.32
CA TYR A 615 19.19 5.62 7.16
C TYR A 615 19.12 6.51 5.92
N VAL A 616 19.84 6.13 4.88
CA VAL A 616 19.84 6.85 3.60
C VAL A 616 18.66 6.36 2.76
N ASN A 617 17.71 7.25 2.48
CA ASN A 617 16.61 6.97 1.55
C ASN A 617 17.16 6.85 0.11
N ASP A 618 16.50 6.05 -0.72
CA ASP A 618 16.75 6.03 -2.16
C ASP A 618 16.12 7.23 -2.87
N GLY A 619 14.98 7.70 -2.37
CA GLY A 619 14.34 8.89 -2.86
C GLY A 619 15.06 10.19 -2.47
N ARG A 620 14.61 11.29 -3.08
CA ARG A 620 15.08 12.66 -2.79
C ARG A 620 13.93 13.57 -2.39
N VAL A 621 14.27 14.66 -1.69
CA VAL A 621 13.33 15.77 -1.44
C VAL A 621 12.91 16.42 -2.76
N LEU A 622 11.60 16.54 -2.99
CA LEU A 622 11.00 17.20 -4.15
C LEU A 622 11.05 18.73 -3.99
N ILE A 623 12.23 19.31 -4.20
CA ILE A 623 12.44 20.76 -4.13
C ILE A 623 11.59 21.54 -5.14
N GLU A 624 11.07 20.87 -6.17
CA GLU A 624 10.09 21.33 -7.15
C GLU A 624 8.80 21.76 -6.47
N ALA A 625 8.29 20.97 -5.53
CA ALA A 625 7.02 21.18 -4.83
C ALA A 625 7.16 22.02 -3.55
N ILE A 626 8.37 22.19 -3.00
CA ILE A 626 8.59 22.91 -1.73
C ILE A 626 8.97 24.38 -1.95
N GLU A 627 8.35 25.29 -1.19
CA GLU A 627 8.69 26.71 -1.15
C GLU A 627 10.17 26.90 -0.76
N THR A 628 10.87 27.82 -1.44
CA THR A 628 12.30 28.06 -1.17
C THR A 628 12.58 28.42 0.29
N LYS A 629 11.66 29.12 0.97
CA LYS A 629 11.82 29.51 2.38
C LYS A 629 11.69 28.34 3.37
N ALA A 630 11.14 27.21 2.93
CA ALA A 630 10.96 26.00 3.72
C ALA A 630 12.09 24.98 3.48
N LEU A 631 13.03 25.27 2.58
CA LEU A 631 14.18 24.42 2.30
C LEU A 631 15.42 24.87 3.08
N PRO A 632 16.29 23.93 3.52
CA PRO A 632 17.60 24.28 4.05
C PRO A 632 18.47 24.93 2.96
N GLN A 633 19.43 25.77 3.37
CA GLN A 633 20.29 26.52 2.44
C GLN A 633 21.08 25.61 1.49
N SER A 634 21.41 24.39 1.94
CA SER A 634 22.05 23.33 1.15
C SER A 634 21.23 22.86 -0.05
N LEU A 635 19.89 22.92 0.02
CA LEU A 635 18.97 22.61 -1.09
C LEU A 635 18.57 23.85 -1.92
N ILE A 636 18.99 25.04 -1.49
CA ILE A 636 18.81 26.31 -2.23
C ILE A 636 20.06 26.63 -3.07
N ALA A 637 21.24 26.35 -2.52
CA ALA A 637 22.51 26.53 -3.21
C ALA A 637 22.54 25.69 -4.49
N HIS A 638 23.01 26.29 -5.59
CA HIS A 638 23.12 25.62 -6.90
C HIS A 638 21.81 24.97 -7.39
N ARG A 639 20.65 25.53 -7.02
CA ARG A 639 19.31 24.96 -7.31
C ARG A 639 19.10 24.44 -8.72
N ALA A 640 19.55 25.18 -9.75
CA ALA A 640 19.42 24.73 -11.14
C ALA A 640 20.20 23.44 -11.45
N THR A 641 21.36 23.25 -10.80
CA THR A 641 22.15 22.03 -10.90
C THR A 641 21.52 20.90 -10.08
N LEU A 642 20.95 21.20 -8.90
CA LEU A 642 20.22 20.22 -8.09
C LEU A 642 19.00 19.65 -8.81
N LEU A 643 18.17 20.50 -9.42
CA LEU A 643 17.02 20.05 -10.22
C LEU A 643 17.46 19.09 -11.33
N ARG A 644 18.47 19.48 -12.11
CA ARG A 644 19.02 18.63 -13.17
C ARG A 644 19.67 17.34 -12.66
N LEU A 645 20.20 17.34 -11.43
CA LEU A 645 20.76 16.14 -10.81
C LEU A 645 19.63 15.22 -10.37
N GLY A 646 18.55 15.76 -9.79
CA GLY A 646 17.32 15.04 -9.50
C GLY A 646 16.77 14.36 -10.75
N ASP A 647 16.51 15.11 -11.82
CA ASP A 647 16.00 14.56 -13.09
C ASP A 647 16.86 13.41 -13.62
N ALA A 648 18.18 13.56 -13.61
CA ALA A 648 19.11 12.54 -14.10
C ALA A 648 19.20 11.33 -13.16
N TYR A 649 19.06 11.55 -11.86
CA TYR A 649 19.07 10.50 -10.84
C TYR A 649 17.83 9.61 -10.95
N GLU A 650 16.65 10.21 -11.08
CA GLU A 650 15.41 9.46 -11.22
C GLU A 650 15.44 8.55 -12.46
N GLN A 651 15.85 9.10 -13.61
CA GLN A 651 15.89 8.34 -14.86
C GLN A 651 16.90 7.18 -14.84
N VAL A 652 17.95 7.26 -14.02
CA VAL A 652 18.95 6.19 -13.92
C VAL A 652 18.66 5.20 -12.78
N ASN A 653 17.94 5.63 -11.74
CA ASN A 653 17.75 4.83 -10.54
C ASN A 653 16.39 4.14 -10.49
N ALA A 654 15.30 4.84 -10.80
CA ALA A 654 13.96 4.26 -10.69
C ALA A 654 13.74 3.09 -11.67
N ALA A 655 12.92 2.13 -11.26
CA ALA A 655 12.59 0.97 -12.09
C ALA A 655 11.91 1.37 -13.42
N PHE A 656 11.03 2.37 -13.38
CA PHE A 656 10.38 2.98 -14.56
C PHE A 656 11.18 4.12 -15.19
N GLY A 657 12.37 4.43 -14.67
CA GLY A 657 13.32 5.31 -15.34
C GLY A 657 13.77 4.73 -16.68
N GLN A 658 14.28 5.59 -17.58
CA GLN A 658 14.81 5.14 -18.87
C GLN A 658 15.84 4.00 -18.72
N PHE A 659 16.70 4.03 -17.70
CA PHE A 659 17.68 2.96 -17.50
C PHE A 659 17.03 1.59 -17.28
N GLY A 660 16.07 1.48 -16.35
CA GLY A 660 15.39 0.22 -16.05
C GLY A 660 14.60 -0.30 -17.25
N THR A 661 13.83 0.57 -17.89
CA THR A 661 13.00 0.21 -19.05
C THR A 661 13.83 -0.24 -20.27
N ASP A 662 14.95 0.43 -20.56
CA ASP A 662 15.88 0.02 -21.63
C ASP A 662 16.55 -1.33 -21.32
N LEU A 663 16.95 -1.57 -20.06
CA LEU A 663 17.55 -2.85 -19.67
C LEU A 663 16.53 -4.00 -19.64
N LEU A 664 15.27 -3.75 -19.33
CA LEU A 664 14.20 -4.75 -19.47
C LEU A 664 14.01 -5.18 -20.94
N ILE A 665 14.08 -4.24 -21.89
CA ILE A 665 14.06 -4.54 -23.33
C ILE A 665 15.26 -5.42 -23.71
N ALA A 666 16.46 -5.07 -23.23
CA ALA A 666 17.66 -5.85 -23.47
C ALA A 666 17.57 -7.27 -22.87
N SER A 667 17.10 -7.41 -21.63
CA SER A 667 16.93 -8.71 -20.96
C SER A 667 15.91 -9.57 -21.70
N THR A 668 14.79 -8.98 -22.14
CA THR A 668 13.80 -9.69 -22.97
C THR A 668 14.42 -10.27 -24.25
N ARG A 669 15.30 -9.51 -24.92
CA ARG A 669 16.03 -10.01 -26.11
C ARG A 669 17.00 -11.13 -25.73
N ALA A 670 17.68 -11.03 -24.59
CA ALA A 670 18.56 -12.07 -24.10
C ALA A 670 17.80 -13.37 -23.79
N LEU A 671 16.67 -13.28 -23.08
CA LEU A 671 15.83 -14.43 -22.71
C LEU A 671 15.19 -15.10 -23.93
N ASN A 672 14.86 -14.34 -24.97
CA ASN A 672 14.36 -14.90 -26.23
C ASN A 672 15.44 -15.53 -27.12
N SER A 673 16.73 -15.30 -26.85
CA SER A 673 17.81 -15.83 -27.68
C SER A 673 17.92 -17.35 -27.61
N THR A 674 18.07 -18.00 -28.77
CA THR A 674 18.48 -19.41 -28.88
C THR A 674 20.00 -19.59 -28.95
N ASP A 675 20.76 -18.50 -29.08
CA ASP A 675 22.22 -18.48 -28.98
C ASP A 675 22.62 -18.11 -27.55
N GLU A 676 23.14 -19.09 -26.80
CA GLU A 676 23.54 -18.89 -25.42
C GLU A 676 24.75 -17.95 -25.28
N THR A 677 25.59 -17.81 -26.31
CA THR A 677 26.68 -16.82 -26.32
C THR A 677 26.12 -15.40 -26.38
N GLN A 678 25.05 -15.20 -27.16
CA GLN A 678 24.34 -13.92 -27.25
C GLN A 678 23.62 -13.60 -25.94
N TYR A 679 22.96 -14.60 -25.33
CA TYR A 679 22.34 -14.45 -24.01
C TYR A 679 23.38 -14.03 -22.96
N GLU A 680 24.49 -14.76 -22.85
CA GLU A 680 25.57 -14.46 -21.90
C GLU A 680 26.14 -13.06 -22.13
N SER A 681 26.38 -12.67 -23.40
CA SER A 681 26.93 -11.35 -23.73
C SER A 681 25.99 -10.20 -23.34
N ILE A 682 24.68 -10.34 -23.57
CA ILE A 682 23.72 -9.30 -23.22
C ILE A 682 23.57 -9.21 -21.70
N GLU A 683 23.36 -10.33 -21.00
CA GLU A 683 23.21 -10.32 -19.55
C GLU A 683 24.49 -9.86 -18.82
N SER A 684 25.68 -10.17 -19.34
CA SER A 684 26.92 -9.57 -18.82
C SER A 684 26.94 -8.05 -18.99
N SER A 685 26.47 -7.53 -20.12
CA SER A 685 26.39 -6.08 -20.35
C SER A 685 25.38 -5.41 -19.42
N ILE A 686 24.23 -6.06 -19.18
CA ILE A 686 23.23 -5.61 -18.20
C ILE A 686 23.87 -5.57 -16.80
N SER A 687 24.52 -6.66 -16.38
CA SER A 687 25.18 -6.75 -15.08
C SER A 687 26.24 -5.65 -14.86
N ASP A 688 27.07 -5.40 -15.88
CA ASP A 688 28.11 -4.36 -15.83
C ASP A 688 27.52 -2.95 -15.76
N LEU A 689 26.45 -2.68 -16.52
CA LEU A 689 25.75 -1.39 -16.46
C LEU A 689 25.05 -1.19 -15.12
N THR A 690 24.37 -2.21 -14.59
CA THR A 690 23.73 -2.17 -13.28
C THR A 690 24.76 -1.90 -12.19
N GLY A 691 25.92 -2.55 -12.22
CA GLY A 691 27.01 -2.27 -11.27
C GLY A 691 27.53 -0.83 -11.35
N GLN A 692 27.59 -0.23 -12.54
CA GLN A 692 27.96 1.18 -12.70
C GLN A 692 26.85 2.12 -12.18
N ARG A 693 25.58 1.80 -12.47
CA ARG A 693 24.42 2.52 -11.96
C ARG A 693 24.41 2.51 -10.44
N ASP A 694 24.51 1.35 -9.81
CA ASP A 694 24.43 1.21 -8.35
C ASP A 694 25.49 2.06 -7.63
N ASN A 695 26.72 2.07 -8.18
CA ASN A 695 27.81 2.91 -7.67
C ASN A 695 27.53 4.41 -7.80
N LEU A 696 26.99 4.84 -8.95
CA LEU A 696 26.64 6.24 -9.19
C LEU A 696 25.46 6.68 -8.31
N ALA A 697 24.40 5.87 -8.29
CA ALA A 697 23.20 6.12 -7.50
C ALA A 697 23.52 6.23 -6.01
N ALA A 698 24.38 5.35 -5.48
CA ALA A 698 24.84 5.41 -4.09
C ALA A 698 25.52 6.75 -3.75
N GLN A 699 26.35 7.28 -4.65
CA GLN A 699 27.01 8.58 -4.45
C GLN A 699 26.01 9.74 -4.50
N ILE A 700 25.09 9.71 -5.48
CA ILE A 700 24.10 10.77 -5.66
C ILE A 700 23.13 10.79 -4.49
N ARG A 701 22.54 9.64 -4.11
CA ARG A 701 21.58 9.58 -3.00
C ARG A 701 22.18 9.98 -1.67
N ALA A 702 23.43 9.59 -1.39
CA ALA A 702 24.13 10.03 -0.19
C ALA A 702 24.31 11.56 -0.16
N ALA A 703 24.66 12.18 -1.29
CA ALA A 703 24.81 13.62 -1.38
C ALA A 703 23.46 14.37 -1.29
N LEU A 704 22.39 13.84 -1.90
CA LEU A 704 21.05 14.41 -1.81
C LEU A 704 20.48 14.32 -0.40
N ASN A 705 20.64 13.18 0.29
CA ASN A 705 20.26 13.00 1.69
C ASN A 705 21.06 13.94 2.61
N ALA A 706 22.38 14.02 2.46
CA ALA A 706 23.20 14.91 3.27
C ALA A 706 22.87 16.40 3.04
N ALA A 707 22.50 16.77 1.81
CA ALA A 707 22.02 18.12 1.53
C ALA A 707 20.65 18.39 2.16
N ALA A 708 19.76 17.40 2.21
CA ALA A 708 18.45 17.54 2.82
C ALA A 708 18.51 17.58 4.36
N PHE A 709 19.33 16.73 4.99
CA PHE A 709 19.18 16.39 6.41
C PHE A 709 20.44 16.60 7.27
N ASP A 710 21.60 16.92 6.66
CA ASP A 710 22.87 17.10 7.38
C ASP A 710 23.52 18.49 7.12
N ASP A 711 22.79 19.43 6.53
CA ASP A 711 23.28 20.77 6.15
C ASP A 711 24.52 20.77 5.22
N GLN A 712 24.70 19.70 4.44
CA GLN A 712 25.86 19.55 3.55
C GLN A 712 25.49 19.89 2.10
N ALA A 713 25.78 21.12 1.68
CA ALA A 713 25.55 21.53 0.29
C ALA A 713 26.33 20.65 -0.71
N ILE A 714 25.65 20.27 -1.81
CA ILE A 714 26.28 19.50 -2.88
C ILE A 714 27.33 20.35 -3.61
N ASN A 715 28.49 19.75 -3.86
CA ASN A 715 29.51 20.36 -4.71
C ASN A 715 29.01 20.43 -6.16
N GLU A 716 28.86 21.65 -6.70
CA GLU A 716 28.27 21.86 -8.02
C GLU A 716 29.05 21.17 -9.17
N GLN A 717 30.38 21.13 -9.09
CA GLN A 717 31.19 20.47 -10.14
C GLN A 717 31.05 18.96 -10.08
N GLN A 718 31.01 18.39 -8.87
CA GLN A 718 30.74 16.98 -8.68
C GLN A 718 29.34 16.60 -9.19
N ALA A 719 28.32 17.41 -8.89
CA ALA A 719 26.97 17.21 -9.42
C ALA A 719 26.93 17.23 -10.96
N LYS A 720 27.65 18.16 -11.60
CA LYS A 720 27.78 18.19 -13.06
C LYS A 720 28.45 16.93 -13.62
N ALA A 721 29.47 16.40 -12.93
CA ALA A 721 30.12 15.16 -13.30
C ALA A 721 29.16 13.96 -13.19
N TRP A 722 28.40 13.86 -12.10
CA TRP A 722 27.38 12.83 -11.93
C TRP A 722 26.28 12.90 -12.98
N ILE A 723 25.77 14.11 -13.31
CA ILE A 723 24.80 14.28 -14.40
C ILE A 723 25.35 13.77 -15.73
N ALA A 724 26.64 14.03 -16.03
CA ALA A 724 27.26 13.54 -17.25
C ALA A 724 27.40 12.00 -17.25
N GLN A 725 27.77 11.41 -16.11
CA GLN A 725 27.84 9.95 -15.96
C GLN A 725 26.47 9.29 -16.09
N ALA A 726 25.43 9.85 -15.45
CA ALA A 726 24.06 9.35 -15.57
C ALA A 726 23.61 9.34 -17.04
N LYS A 727 23.80 10.45 -17.77
CA LYS A 727 23.51 10.53 -19.21
C LYS A 727 24.27 9.48 -20.02
N SER A 728 25.55 9.27 -19.71
CA SER A 728 26.34 8.23 -20.38
C SER A 728 25.82 6.82 -20.11
N LEU A 729 25.28 6.54 -18.92
CA LEU A 729 24.66 5.25 -18.61
C LEU A 729 23.33 5.08 -19.35
N LEU A 730 22.52 6.13 -19.42
CA LEU A 730 21.28 6.13 -20.20
C LEU A 730 21.54 5.87 -21.68
N ASP A 731 22.54 6.54 -22.27
CA ASP A 731 22.92 6.31 -23.67
C ASP A 731 23.40 4.86 -23.92
N GLN A 732 24.12 4.26 -22.97
CA GLN A 732 24.60 2.88 -23.06
C GLN A 732 23.47 1.86 -22.90
N ALA A 733 22.57 2.07 -21.94
CA ALA A 733 21.39 1.24 -21.75
C ALA A 733 20.50 1.28 -23.00
N SER A 734 20.26 2.47 -23.56
CA SER A 734 19.50 2.64 -24.80
C SER A 734 20.15 1.97 -26.00
N ALA A 735 21.49 2.08 -26.13
CA ALA A 735 22.22 1.36 -27.18
C ALA A 735 22.11 -0.16 -27.02
N LEU A 736 22.18 -0.66 -25.78
CA LEU A 736 21.98 -2.09 -25.50
C LEU A 736 20.55 -2.53 -25.79
N ALA A 737 19.54 -1.71 -25.49
CA ALA A 737 18.14 -1.99 -25.81
C ALA A 737 17.90 -2.06 -27.32
N ALA A 738 18.54 -1.18 -28.11
CA ALA A 738 18.40 -1.12 -29.57
C ALA A 738 18.93 -2.37 -30.32
N GLY A 739 19.92 -3.07 -29.74
CA GLY A 739 20.45 -4.33 -30.27
C GLY A 739 21.70 -4.18 -31.14
#